data_AF-A0A3B8JJG9-F1
#
_entry.id   AF-A0A3B8JJG9-F1
#
_cell.length_a   1.000
_cell.length_b   1.000
_cell.length_c   1.000
_cell.angle_alpha   90.00
_cell.angle_beta   90.00
_cell.angle_gamma   90.00
#
_symmetry.space_group_name_H-M   'P 1'
#
loop_
_entity.id
_entity.type
_entity.pdbx_description
1 polymer ?
#
loop_
_entity_poly.entity_id
_entity_poly.type
_entity_poly.pdbx_seq_one_letter_code
_entity_poly.pdbx_strand_id
1 'polypeptide(L)'
;MENLGWLKPNSDPTLERDTTLINLKLTRYDSVTWKGRIDEIFSMIAPHIDIPEPMQFLSDPEKYAPQYLLSHRTRLGFHLVGVGLEAADRFELFERLTKALPSGLVAAPIINKIDFSTYKKRRLSKSKEQSSQLSSTREQVYRIKISSNSADTLIEVLRELLESKEVKGTVEESETETWKFTNSLGESYLLKVEKTPLFNEWLAPLSLGGSYSAQAQAAASQKRARLIERALTTQPQVSNEQLGILIELVDYRKFKKKERLTDPKASIRWGHAYANWASQFLEPEPEYIDPDEFAPIDPTDEKQVKTYESKKRQLTSQKEAYKARCLNSILDLMRQLNFPLGLPFYTGFYNTSLPLNLDIISLRVIRLNARNRGETRVVIPLLVKIPSENNSSQMQVCLPGDYGPNWMPYQEALFAIARFEQRYNSNYTSEQIKNFVERAFADLELKNPTLLLLDDQNLRQDFPSLLTLPLGEGAKDPLNLWRQNKLLPCKNPQLLRVARLRYSSDGVVGHVCPISGFNRYSGIYHNPEFSSAFYSIGRTPQSSKRPPNSRQRDRVSKPGWNQSALEICWLCLQPEDKSEEWTLIVHRLREASPFLDKEIVTLLPQPLHSAKQVSEYISRLIVEEDIDEIEDDLLDESLTEQVPEYIQLSLF
;
A
#
# COMPACT_ATOMS: atom_id res chain seq x y z
N MET A 1 0.02 0.05 32.50
CA MET A 1 0.24 1.31 31.74
C MET A 1 1.31 1.03 30.71
N GLU A 2 0.98 1.13 29.42
CA GLU A 2 1.86 0.71 28.32
C GLU A 2 2.21 1.93 27.47
N ASN A 3 3.40 2.51 27.69
CA ASN A 3 3.80 3.76 27.03
C ASN A 3 4.53 3.47 25.71
N LEU A 4 3.91 3.84 24.59
CA LEU A 4 4.57 4.09 23.30
C LEU A 4 5.18 5.51 23.37
N GLY A 5 6.49 5.63 23.18
CA GLY A 5 7.16 6.94 23.17
C GLY A 5 7.02 7.61 21.81
N TRP A 6 6.45 8.82 21.80
CA TRP A 6 6.39 9.72 20.65
C TRP A 6 6.99 11.07 21.06
N LEU A 7 7.56 11.82 20.12
CA LEU A 7 7.89 13.24 20.33
C LEU A 7 7.40 14.06 19.15
N LYS A 8 6.90 15.25 19.47
CA LYS A 8 6.27 16.23 18.57
C LYS A 8 7.24 17.40 18.32
N PRO A 9 7.39 17.91 17.08
CA PRO A 9 7.88 19.27 16.85
C PRO A 9 6.71 20.27 16.80
N ASN A 10 7.01 21.54 17.11
CA ASN A 10 6.06 22.64 17.20
C ASN A 10 5.29 22.90 15.88
N SER A 11 4.07 23.44 16.01
CA SER A 11 2.97 23.39 15.04
C SER A 11 3.04 24.33 13.81
N ASP A 12 4.23 24.67 13.32
CA ASP A 12 4.36 25.49 12.10
C ASP A 12 4.59 24.61 10.85
N PRO A 13 3.60 24.49 9.94
CA PRO A 13 3.67 23.66 8.74
C PRO A 13 4.59 24.20 7.62
N THR A 14 5.25 25.35 7.81
CA THR A 14 6.05 26.01 6.76
C THR A 14 7.54 25.62 6.72
N LEU A 15 8.04 24.88 7.72
CA LEU A 15 9.47 24.51 7.82
C LEU A 15 9.72 23.06 7.34
N GLU A 16 10.49 22.89 6.26
CA GLU A 16 11.10 21.59 5.92
C GLU A 16 12.13 21.21 7.00
N ARG A 17 12.06 19.98 7.52
CA ARG A 17 12.94 19.52 8.61
C ARG A 17 13.45 18.09 8.37
N ASP A 18 14.76 17.93 8.40
CA ASP A 18 15.44 16.64 8.49
C ASP A 18 15.66 16.27 9.98
N THR A 19 14.91 15.29 10.49
CA THR A 19 15.00 14.86 11.89
C THR A 19 16.10 13.80 12.07
N THR A 20 17.06 14.01 12.97
CA THR A 20 18.03 12.98 13.40
C THR A 20 17.67 12.41 14.77
N LEU A 21 17.77 11.10 14.94
CA LEU A 21 17.38 10.39 16.16
C LEU A 21 18.56 10.24 17.12
N ILE A 22 18.50 10.84 18.33
CA ILE A 22 19.51 10.63 19.36
C ILE A 22 19.12 9.44 20.25
N ASN A 23 20.08 8.55 20.49
CA ASN A 23 19.90 7.35 21.30
C ASN A 23 20.84 7.40 22.51
N LEU A 24 20.28 7.41 23.71
CA LEU A 24 21.07 7.29 24.95
C LEU A 24 21.47 5.82 25.14
N LYS A 25 22.77 5.52 25.03
CA LYS A 25 23.32 4.18 25.28
C LYS A 25 24.03 4.16 26.65
N LEU A 26 23.52 3.38 27.58
CA LEU A 26 24.24 3.02 28.80
C LEU A 26 25.28 1.93 28.47
N THR A 27 26.53 2.16 28.88
CA THR A 27 27.65 1.22 28.69
C THR A 27 28.06 0.66 30.05
N ARG A 28 28.43 -0.62 30.08
CA ARG A 28 28.76 -1.38 31.29
C ARG A 28 30.05 -0.85 31.93
N TYR A 29 29.98 -0.47 33.20
CA TYR A 29 31.12 -0.39 34.11
C TYR A 29 30.88 -1.42 35.23
N ASP A 30 31.90 -2.20 35.56
CA ASP A 30 31.77 -3.47 36.31
C ASP A 30 31.45 -3.33 37.80
N SER A 31 31.12 -2.13 38.30
CA SER A 31 30.67 -1.95 39.68
C SER A 31 29.93 -0.62 39.86
N VAL A 32 28.59 -0.60 39.72
CA VAL A 32 27.80 0.54 40.17
C VAL A 32 26.52 0.07 40.86
N THR A 33 26.47 0.27 42.17
CA THR A 33 25.24 0.35 42.96
C THR A 33 24.78 1.81 42.98
N TRP A 34 23.55 2.05 42.55
CA TRP A 34 23.02 3.40 42.36
C TRP A 34 22.59 4.02 43.70
N LYS A 35 23.39 4.98 44.18
CA LYS A 35 22.96 6.07 45.05
C LYS A 35 23.54 7.38 44.51
N GLY A 36 22.72 8.19 43.82
CA GLY A 36 22.97 9.62 43.61
C GLY A 36 24.04 10.06 42.60
N ARG A 37 24.13 9.47 41.40
CA ARG A 37 25.13 9.86 40.37
C ARG A 37 24.56 10.07 38.96
N ILE A 38 23.33 10.58 38.86
CA ILE A 38 22.64 10.77 37.57
C ILE A 38 23.35 11.80 36.68
N ASP A 39 23.95 12.82 37.29
CA ASP A 39 24.68 13.89 36.62
C ASP A 39 26.00 13.40 36.00
N GLU A 40 26.63 12.38 36.61
CA GLU A 40 27.82 11.71 36.06
C GLU A 40 27.48 10.84 34.84
N ILE A 41 26.27 10.27 34.77
CA ILE A 41 25.86 9.51 33.57
C ILE A 41 25.68 10.45 32.38
N PHE A 42 25.01 11.60 32.59
CA PHE A 42 24.74 12.53 31.50
C PHE A 42 26.03 13.08 30.88
N SER A 43 27.08 13.29 31.68
CA SER A 43 28.39 13.71 31.20
C SER A 43 29.17 12.61 30.43
N MET A 44 28.85 11.32 30.64
CA MET A 44 29.56 10.21 30.00
C MET A 44 28.95 9.73 28.66
N ILE A 45 27.69 10.04 28.34
CA ILE A 45 26.97 9.40 27.22
C ILE A 45 27.34 9.97 25.82
N ALA A 46 28.02 11.11 25.67
CA ALA A 46 28.34 11.63 24.34
C ALA A 46 29.59 12.53 24.22
N PRO A 47 30.82 12.00 24.31
CA PRO A 47 32.03 12.80 24.08
C PRO A 47 32.43 13.01 22.60
N HIS A 48 31.74 12.38 21.62
CA HIS A 48 32.20 12.34 20.21
C HIS A 48 31.11 12.61 19.16
N ILE A 49 29.94 13.05 19.60
CA ILE A 49 28.90 13.58 18.73
C ILE A 49 28.80 15.04 19.18
N ASP A 50 28.92 16.01 18.26
CA ASP A 50 28.66 17.44 18.55
C ASP A 50 27.17 17.61 18.90
N ILE A 51 26.81 17.12 20.08
CA ILE A 51 25.60 17.46 20.78
C ILE A 51 25.95 18.78 21.44
N PRO A 52 25.29 19.90 21.10
CA PRO A 52 25.55 21.17 21.76
C PRO A 52 25.45 20.96 23.27
N GLU A 53 26.34 21.62 24.02
CA GLU A 53 26.26 21.56 25.48
C GLU A 53 24.83 21.90 25.92
N PRO A 54 24.30 21.29 27.00
CA PRO A 54 22.92 21.53 27.43
C PRO A 54 22.57 23.02 27.48
N MET A 55 23.50 23.86 27.92
CA MET A 55 23.32 25.32 27.95
C MET A 55 23.26 25.98 26.57
N GLN A 56 23.99 25.48 25.57
CA GLN A 56 23.88 25.93 24.17
C GLN A 56 22.57 25.48 23.52
N PHE A 57 22.13 24.25 23.78
CA PHE A 57 20.81 23.77 23.34
C PHE A 57 19.68 24.60 23.95
N LEU A 58 19.80 24.93 25.24
CA LEU A 58 18.82 25.75 25.97
C LEU A 58 18.86 27.23 25.58
N SER A 59 19.99 27.72 25.07
CA SER A 59 20.14 29.12 24.64
C SER A 59 19.43 29.44 23.33
N ASP A 60 19.24 28.45 22.46
CA ASP A 60 18.57 28.62 21.17
C ASP A 60 17.81 27.33 20.76
N PRO A 61 16.69 27.02 21.44
CA PRO A 61 16.00 25.75 21.27
C PRO A 61 15.39 25.58 19.87
N GLU A 62 15.01 26.67 19.20
CA GLU A 62 14.41 26.65 17.87
C GLU A 62 15.38 26.17 16.79
N LYS A 63 16.66 26.53 16.94
CA LYS A 63 17.74 26.09 16.05
C LYS A 63 17.98 24.57 16.11
N TYR A 64 17.81 23.94 17.27
CA TYR A 64 18.19 22.54 17.50
C TYR A 64 17.01 21.55 17.58
N ALA A 65 15.81 22.00 17.93
CA ALA A 65 14.59 21.17 17.97
C ALA A 65 14.26 20.40 16.67
N PRO A 66 14.59 20.89 15.45
CA PRO A 66 14.40 20.14 14.22
C PRO A 66 15.33 18.93 14.08
N GLN A 67 16.52 18.98 14.69
CA GLN A 67 17.63 18.09 14.38
C GLN A 67 17.71 16.86 15.30
N TYR A 68 17.04 16.86 16.45
CA TYR A 68 17.26 15.87 17.49
C TYR A 68 15.96 15.27 18.06
N LEU A 69 15.79 13.95 17.93
CA LEU A 69 14.70 13.18 18.57
C LEU A 69 15.21 12.50 19.85
N LEU A 70 14.61 12.80 21.01
CA LEU A 70 14.85 12.11 22.28
C LEU A 70 13.99 10.84 22.37
N SER A 71 14.55 9.68 22.04
CA SER A 71 13.83 8.40 22.19
C SER A 71 13.91 7.89 23.63
N HIS A 72 12.76 7.71 24.29
CA HIS A 72 12.68 7.22 25.67
C HIS A 72 12.44 5.71 25.75
N ARG A 73 13.29 4.97 26.47
CA ARG A 73 13.19 3.51 26.65
C ARG A 73 12.77 3.16 28.09
N THR A 74 11.56 2.60 28.27
CA THR A 74 11.00 2.22 29.58
C THR A 74 11.43 0.84 30.09
N ARG A 75 12.04 0.01 29.23
CA ARG A 75 12.60 -1.30 29.59
C ARG A 75 14.11 -1.28 29.38
N LEU A 76 14.85 -1.12 30.48
CA LEU A 76 16.17 -1.73 30.58
C LEU A 76 15.95 -3.25 30.53
N GLY A 77 16.62 -3.95 29.63
CA GLY A 77 16.53 -5.41 29.57
C GLY A 77 17.06 -6.05 30.86
N PHE A 78 16.89 -7.37 31.00
CA PHE A 78 17.59 -8.13 32.05
C PHE A 78 19.09 -7.84 31.96
N HIS A 79 19.65 -7.27 33.02
CA HIS A 79 21.07 -7.01 33.18
C HIS A 79 21.56 -7.66 34.47
N LEU A 80 22.85 -8.01 34.52
CA LEU A 80 23.46 -8.77 35.63
C LEU A 80 23.64 -7.97 36.93
N VAL A 81 23.34 -6.66 36.92
CA VAL A 81 23.20 -5.85 38.14
C VAL A 81 21.83 -6.19 38.74
N GLY A 82 21.75 -6.45 40.05
CA GLY A 82 20.50 -6.78 40.77
C GLY A 82 19.35 -5.79 40.53
N VAL A 83 18.16 -6.10 41.06
CA VAL A 83 16.86 -5.41 40.86
C VAL A 83 17.02 -4.02 40.23
N GLY A 84 16.91 -3.96 38.89
CA GLY A 84 17.03 -2.72 38.14
C GLY A 84 15.94 -1.71 38.51
N LEU A 85 16.01 -0.50 37.93
CA LEU A 85 15.07 0.62 38.17
C LEU A 85 13.65 0.14 38.51
N GLU A 86 13.23 0.36 39.75
CA GLU A 86 11.86 0.07 40.16
C GLU A 86 10.90 1.09 39.52
N ALA A 87 9.59 0.84 39.61
CA ALA A 87 8.62 1.77 39.04
C ALA A 87 8.74 3.17 39.65
N ALA A 88 9.12 3.27 40.93
CA ALA A 88 9.34 4.52 41.64
C ALA A 88 10.57 5.28 41.13
N ASP A 89 11.71 4.62 40.95
CA ASP A 89 12.94 5.24 40.42
C ASP A 89 12.74 5.75 39.00
N ARG A 90 11.94 5.03 38.21
CA ARG A 90 11.52 5.47 36.87
C ARG A 90 10.72 6.75 36.97
N PHE A 91 9.70 6.79 37.81
CA PHE A 91 8.84 7.96 37.99
C PHE A 91 9.65 9.19 38.42
N GLU A 92 10.56 9.04 39.39
CA GLU A 92 11.43 10.14 39.85
C GLU A 92 12.39 10.62 38.74
N LEU A 93 13.02 9.69 38.01
CA LEU A 93 13.85 10.00 36.84
C LEU A 93 13.03 10.77 35.78
N PHE A 94 11.81 10.32 35.51
CA PHE A 94 10.90 10.94 34.54
C PHE A 94 10.49 12.34 34.93
N GLU A 95 10.16 12.54 36.20
CA GLU A 95 9.76 13.84 36.73
C GLU A 95 10.93 14.84 36.66
N ARG A 96 12.16 14.38 37.00
CA ARG A 96 13.38 15.19 36.90
C ARG A 96 13.75 15.54 35.46
N LEU A 97 13.65 14.59 34.53
CA LEU A 97 13.88 14.85 33.10
C LEU A 97 12.84 15.84 32.55
N THR A 98 11.56 15.66 32.91
CA THR A 98 10.48 16.56 32.47
C THR A 98 10.66 17.97 33.04
N LYS A 99 11.12 18.09 34.30
CA LYS A 99 11.46 19.38 34.93
C LYS A 99 12.72 20.02 34.34
N ALA A 100 13.65 19.22 33.82
CA ALA A 100 14.87 19.71 33.18
C ALA A 100 14.66 20.12 31.71
N LEU A 101 13.56 19.71 31.09
CA LEU A 101 13.17 20.18 29.77
C LEU A 101 12.65 21.63 29.86
N PRO A 102 13.03 22.52 28.91
CA PRO A 102 12.56 23.89 28.89
C PRO A 102 11.03 23.95 28.76
N SER A 103 10.42 25.05 29.22
CA SER A 103 8.96 25.22 29.34
C SER A 103 8.15 25.12 28.03
N GLY A 104 8.79 24.90 26.88
CA GLY A 104 8.16 24.61 25.58
C GLY A 104 8.23 23.13 25.13
N LEU A 105 8.98 22.27 25.83
CA LEU A 105 9.11 20.84 25.53
C LEU A 105 8.31 20.04 26.55
N VAL A 106 7.06 19.72 26.19
CA VAL A 106 6.17 18.90 27.01
C VAL A 106 6.35 17.43 26.63
N ALA A 107 6.33 16.53 27.63
CA ALA A 107 6.20 15.11 27.36
C ALA A 107 5.01 14.87 26.43
N ALA A 108 5.20 14.05 25.38
CA ALA A 108 4.09 13.73 24.51
C ALA A 108 3.00 13.06 25.35
N PRO A 109 1.74 13.48 25.17
CA PRO A 109 0.61 12.92 25.90
C PRO A 109 0.52 11.41 25.69
N ILE A 110 0.03 10.71 26.71
CA ILE A 110 -0.17 9.27 26.67
C ILE A 110 -1.26 8.97 25.64
N ILE A 111 -0.86 8.34 24.54
CA ILE A 111 -1.80 7.89 23.52
C ILE A 111 -2.44 6.58 23.99
N ASN A 112 -3.76 6.56 24.11
CA ASN A 112 -4.51 5.42 24.61
C ASN A 112 -4.89 4.48 23.47
N LYS A 113 -4.62 3.19 23.62
CA LYS A 113 -5.14 2.17 22.72
C LYS A 113 -6.65 2.07 22.93
N ILE A 114 -7.42 2.21 21.86
CA ILE A 114 -8.86 2.01 21.90
C ILE A 114 -9.12 0.51 21.88
N ASP A 115 -9.87 0.01 22.86
CA ASP A 115 -10.31 -1.37 22.88
C ASP A 115 -11.55 -1.56 21.99
N PHE A 116 -11.36 -2.29 20.89
CA PHE A 116 -12.44 -2.68 19.99
C PHE A 116 -12.90 -4.14 20.19
N SER A 117 -12.49 -4.81 21.27
CA SER A 117 -12.83 -6.21 21.55
C SER A 117 -14.34 -6.46 21.63
N THR A 118 -15.11 -5.47 22.08
CA THR A 118 -16.57 -5.52 22.19
C THR A 118 -17.28 -5.32 20.84
N TYR A 119 -16.60 -4.76 19.84
CA TYR A 119 -17.16 -4.40 18.55
C TYR A 119 -17.11 -5.59 17.59
N LYS A 120 -18.20 -6.36 17.57
CA LYS A 120 -18.34 -7.49 16.65
C LYS A 120 -18.85 -7.00 15.29
N LYS A 121 -18.18 -7.42 14.20
CA LYS A 121 -18.70 -7.22 12.84
C LYS A 121 -20.10 -7.81 12.75
N ARG A 122 -21.05 -7.08 12.17
CA ARG A 122 -22.36 -7.64 11.87
C ARG A 122 -22.19 -8.77 10.87
N ARG A 123 -22.83 -9.90 11.14
CA ARG A 123 -22.98 -10.94 10.13
C ARG A 123 -24.03 -10.44 9.15
N LEU A 124 -23.77 -10.62 7.85
CA LEU A 124 -24.83 -10.46 6.86
C LEU A 124 -25.97 -11.37 7.31
N SER A 125 -27.15 -10.80 7.54
CA SER A 125 -28.35 -11.61 7.73
C SER A 125 -28.46 -12.49 6.49
N LYS A 126 -28.60 -13.81 6.67
CA LYS A 126 -29.03 -14.67 5.57
C LYS A 126 -30.31 -14.02 5.03
N SER A 127 -30.27 -13.47 3.83
CA SER A 127 -31.47 -12.93 3.21
C SER A 127 -32.47 -14.07 3.26
N LYS A 128 -33.60 -13.88 3.96
CA LYS A 128 -34.71 -14.82 3.83
C LYS A 128 -34.99 -14.87 2.34
N GLU A 129 -34.83 -16.05 1.74
CA GLU A 129 -35.11 -16.33 0.34
C GLU A 129 -36.54 -15.85 0.06
N GLN A 130 -36.71 -14.58 -0.33
CA GLN A 130 -37.91 -14.12 -0.99
C GLN A 130 -37.73 -14.51 -2.45
N SER A 131 -37.75 -15.83 -2.66
CA SER A 131 -37.77 -16.49 -3.95
C SER A 131 -39.11 -16.22 -4.60
N SER A 132 -39.19 -15.26 -5.51
CA SER A 132 -40.28 -15.26 -6.50
C SER A 132 -40.03 -14.45 -7.76
N GLN A 133 -38.91 -13.71 -7.89
CA GLN A 133 -38.53 -13.13 -9.18
C GLN A 133 -37.04 -13.38 -9.45
N LEU A 134 -36.72 -14.55 -10.00
CA LEU A 134 -35.50 -14.73 -10.77
C LEU A 134 -35.60 -13.83 -12.00
N SER A 135 -35.19 -12.57 -11.87
CA SER A 135 -34.73 -11.83 -13.04
C SER A 135 -33.64 -12.68 -13.70
N SER A 136 -33.73 -12.90 -15.00
CA SER A 136 -32.73 -13.61 -15.81
C SER A 136 -31.41 -12.82 -15.90
N THR A 137 -30.78 -12.57 -14.75
CA THR A 137 -29.46 -11.98 -14.66
C THR A 137 -28.51 -12.88 -15.40
N ARG A 138 -27.97 -12.35 -16.50
CA ARG A 138 -26.97 -13.03 -17.34
C ARG A 138 -25.84 -13.51 -16.42
N GLU A 139 -25.56 -14.79 -16.46
CA GLU A 139 -24.43 -15.37 -15.75
C GLU A 139 -23.14 -14.70 -16.25
N GLN A 140 -22.46 -13.99 -15.37
CA GLN A 140 -21.21 -13.32 -15.70
C GLN A 140 -20.08 -14.35 -15.61
N VAL A 141 -19.27 -14.43 -16.66
CA VAL A 141 -18.21 -15.43 -16.78
C VAL A 141 -16.86 -14.76 -16.55
N TYR A 142 -16.03 -15.39 -15.72
CA TYR A 142 -14.64 -15.01 -15.46
C TYR A 142 -13.75 -16.12 -15.98
N ARG A 143 -12.72 -15.77 -16.76
CA ARG A 143 -11.74 -16.73 -17.26
C ARG A 143 -10.35 -16.34 -16.79
N ILE A 144 -9.69 -17.23 -16.07
CA ILE A 144 -8.32 -17.04 -15.58
C ILE A 144 -7.39 -18.04 -16.27
N LYS A 145 -6.41 -17.53 -17.01
CA LYS A 145 -5.30 -18.35 -17.50
C LYS A 145 -4.17 -18.39 -16.47
N ILE A 146 -3.52 -19.53 -16.33
CA ILE A 146 -2.34 -19.71 -15.48
C ILE A 146 -1.17 -20.12 -16.37
N SER A 147 -0.16 -19.26 -16.42
CA SER A 147 1.12 -19.50 -17.07
C SER A 147 2.22 -19.50 -16.00
N SER A 148 2.39 -20.64 -15.36
CA SER A 148 3.34 -20.85 -14.26
C SER A 148 3.77 -22.31 -14.26
N ASN A 149 5.02 -22.57 -13.87
CA ASN A 149 5.49 -23.94 -13.66
C ASN A 149 4.83 -24.58 -12.43
N SER A 150 4.31 -23.76 -11.51
CA SER A 150 3.53 -24.17 -10.33
C SER A 150 2.02 -24.00 -10.54
N ALA A 151 1.51 -24.20 -11.76
CA ALA A 151 0.10 -24.03 -12.07
C ALA A 151 -0.82 -24.88 -11.16
N ASP A 152 -0.41 -26.12 -10.83
CA ASP A 152 -1.16 -26.99 -9.93
C ASP A 152 -1.26 -26.43 -8.52
N THR A 153 -0.18 -25.86 -7.99
CA THR A 153 -0.18 -25.19 -6.67
C THR A 153 -1.09 -23.96 -6.67
N LEU A 154 -1.12 -23.19 -7.76
CA LEU A 154 -2.03 -22.04 -7.87
C LEU A 154 -3.49 -22.47 -7.89
N ILE A 155 -3.82 -23.57 -8.58
CA ILE A 155 -5.18 -24.12 -8.62
C ILE A 155 -5.57 -24.71 -7.26
N GLU A 156 -4.67 -25.41 -6.58
CA GLU A 156 -4.87 -25.90 -5.22
C GLU A 156 -5.19 -24.73 -4.27
N VAL A 157 -4.37 -23.66 -4.29
CA VAL A 157 -4.59 -22.48 -3.44
C VAL A 157 -5.87 -21.74 -3.81
N LEU A 158 -6.23 -21.66 -5.08
CA LEU A 158 -7.51 -21.07 -5.52
C LEU A 158 -8.70 -21.90 -5.02
N ARG A 159 -8.62 -23.24 -5.13
CA ARG A 159 -9.64 -24.16 -4.61
C ARG A 159 -9.79 -23.99 -3.10
N GLU A 160 -8.68 -23.99 -2.35
CA GLU A 160 -8.66 -23.75 -0.89
C GLU A 160 -9.31 -22.40 -0.54
N LEU A 161 -9.04 -21.33 -1.32
CA LEU A 161 -9.65 -20.02 -1.13
C LEU A 161 -11.17 -20.05 -1.35
N LEU A 162 -11.64 -20.65 -2.45
CA LEU A 162 -13.06 -20.71 -2.80
C LEU A 162 -13.87 -21.57 -1.82
N GLU A 163 -13.29 -22.69 -1.36
CA GLU A 163 -13.89 -23.58 -0.37
C GLU A 163 -13.81 -23.04 1.07
N SER A 164 -13.00 -22.00 1.30
CA SER A 164 -12.85 -21.40 2.62
C SER A 164 -14.18 -20.84 3.12
N LYS A 165 -14.43 -20.98 4.44
CA LYS A 165 -15.62 -20.41 5.11
C LYS A 165 -15.71 -18.88 5.03
N GLU A 166 -14.69 -18.23 4.49
CA GLU A 166 -14.60 -16.78 4.37
C GLU A 166 -15.34 -16.29 3.14
N VAL A 167 -15.19 -17.02 2.02
CA VAL A 167 -15.94 -16.76 0.81
C VAL A 167 -17.41 -17.08 1.09
N LYS A 168 -18.26 -16.06 1.03
CA LYS A 168 -19.70 -16.23 1.28
C LYS A 168 -20.39 -16.58 -0.02
N GLY A 169 -20.67 -17.87 -0.18
CA GLY A 169 -21.41 -18.37 -1.31
C GLY A 169 -21.52 -19.88 -1.33
N THR A 170 -22.17 -20.41 -2.36
CA THR A 170 -22.04 -21.81 -2.75
C THR A 170 -21.05 -21.89 -3.90
N VAL A 171 -20.11 -22.83 -3.78
CA VAL A 171 -19.16 -23.17 -4.84
C VAL A 171 -19.51 -24.58 -5.28
N GLU A 172 -19.86 -24.72 -6.55
CA GLU A 172 -20.11 -26.01 -7.19
C GLU A 172 -19.09 -26.16 -8.32
N GLU A 173 -18.22 -27.18 -8.24
CA GLU A 173 -17.36 -27.55 -9.35
C GLU A 173 -18.25 -28.26 -10.38
N SER A 174 -18.48 -27.61 -11.53
CA SER A 174 -19.37 -28.14 -12.57
C SER A 174 -18.64 -29.08 -13.52
N GLU A 175 -17.41 -28.71 -13.89
CA GLU A 175 -16.49 -29.43 -14.76
C GLU A 175 -15.07 -29.19 -14.25
N THR A 176 -14.09 -29.99 -14.67
CA THR A 176 -12.69 -29.86 -14.27
C THR A 176 -12.21 -28.40 -14.45
N GLU A 177 -11.75 -27.76 -13.36
CA GLU A 177 -11.26 -26.37 -13.35
C GLU A 177 -12.33 -25.31 -13.72
N THR A 178 -13.62 -25.64 -13.57
CA THR A 178 -14.73 -24.69 -13.68
C THR A 178 -15.56 -24.69 -12.40
N TRP A 179 -15.67 -23.52 -11.77
CA TRP A 179 -16.44 -23.31 -10.54
C TRP A 179 -17.61 -22.39 -10.80
N LYS A 180 -18.79 -22.83 -10.44
CA LYS A 180 -19.95 -21.97 -10.30
C LYS A 180 -19.97 -21.40 -8.89
N PHE A 181 -19.87 -20.08 -8.79
CA PHE A 181 -19.88 -19.36 -7.53
C PHE A 181 -21.18 -18.56 -7.42
N THR A 182 -21.95 -18.78 -6.35
CA THR A 182 -23.14 -17.96 -6.06
C THR A 182 -22.89 -17.15 -4.81
N ASN A 183 -22.87 -15.82 -4.92
CA ASN A 183 -22.56 -14.95 -3.79
C ASN A 183 -23.71 -14.90 -2.76
N SER A 184 -23.51 -14.17 -1.66
CA SER A 184 -24.54 -14.01 -0.62
C SER A 184 -25.81 -13.29 -1.05
N LEU A 185 -25.83 -12.66 -2.23
CA LEU A 185 -27.03 -12.05 -2.81
C LEU A 185 -27.80 -13.01 -3.73
N GLY A 186 -27.27 -14.21 -3.98
CA GLY A 186 -27.86 -15.15 -4.95
C GLY A 186 -27.42 -14.88 -6.39
N GLU A 187 -26.46 -13.99 -6.63
CA GLU A 187 -25.89 -13.77 -7.96
C GLU A 187 -24.91 -14.91 -8.28
N SER A 188 -25.13 -15.60 -9.40
CA SER A 188 -24.26 -16.69 -9.87
C SER A 188 -23.25 -16.19 -10.90
N TYR A 189 -22.02 -16.67 -10.74
CA TYR A 189 -20.86 -16.36 -11.55
C TYR A 189 -20.18 -17.66 -11.95
N LEU A 190 -19.63 -17.71 -13.14
CA LEU A 190 -18.88 -18.86 -13.62
C LEU A 190 -17.39 -18.51 -13.69
N LEU A 191 -16.55 -19.19 -12.92
CA LEU A 191 -15.10 -19.04 -12.96
C LEU A 191 -14.48 -20.23 -13.69
N LYS A 192 -13.89 -19.98 -14.86
CA LYS A 192 -13.13 -20.96 -15.66
C LYS A 192 -11.65 -20.71 -15.46
N VAL A 193 -10.89 -21.75 -15.14
CA VAL A 193 -9.43 -21.68 -15.05
C VAL A 193 -8.82 -22.58 -16.11
N GLU A 194 -7.77 -22.07 -16.76
CA GLU A 194 -7.07 -22.79 -17.82
C GLU A 194 -5.57 -22.73 -17.59
N LYS A 195 -4.91 -23.89 -17.65
CA LYS A 195 -3.45 -23.96 -17.74
C LYS A 195 -3.05 -23.67 -19.18
N THR A 196 -2.41 -22.53 -19.41
CA THR A 196 -1.95 -22.17 -20.75
C THR A 196 -0.54 -21.61 -20.65
N PRO A 197 0.48 -22.30 -21.19
CA PRO A 197 1.82 -21.75 -21.24
C PRO A 197 1.80 -20.52 -22.16
N LEU A 198 2.38 -19.42 -21.69
CA LEU A 198 2.67 -18.28 -22.55
C LEU A 198 3.82 -18.61 -23.49
N PHE A 199 3.87 -17.91 -24.63
CA PHE A 199 5.00 -18.00 -25.53
C PHE A 199 6.29 -17.60 -24.80
N ASN A 200 7.33 -18.44 -24.87
CA ASN A 200 8.62 -18.18 -24.22
C ASN A 200 9.19 -16.80 -24.61
N GLU A 201 8.92 -16.36 -25.82
CA GLU A 201 9.33 -15.04 -26.30
C GLU A 201 8.78 -13.92 -25.40
N TRP A 202 7.55 -14.03 -24.89
CA TRP A 202 6.93 -12.99 -24.07
C TRP A 202 7.57 -12.87 -22.69
N LEU A 203 8.01 -14.01 -22.14
CA LEU A 203 8.65 -14.09 -20.82
C LEU A 203 10.15 -13.78 -20.87
N ALA A 204 10.76 -13.90 -22.05
CA ALA A 204 12.17 -13.62 -22.27
C ALA A 204 12.51 -12.15 -22.01
N PRO A 205 13.75 -11.85 -21.57
CA PRO A 205 14.24 -10.49 -21.45
C PRO A 205 14.00 -9.67 -22.73
N LEU A 206 13.72 -8.38 -22.59
CA LEU A 206 13.57 -7.49 -23.74
C LEU A 206 14.87 -7.44 -24.55
N SER A 207 14.75 -7.62 -25.87
CA SER A 207 15.87 -7.42 -26.79
C SER A 207 16.04 -5.94 -27.10
N LEU A 208 17.12 -5.33 -26.59
CA LEU A 208 17.39 -3.89 -26.72
C LEU A 208 18.30 -3.54 -27.91
N GLY A 209 18.57 -4.49 -28.82
CA GLY A 209 19.41 -4.25 -30.00
C GLY A 209 20.85 -3.82 -29.69
N GLY A 210 21.38 -4.18 -28.52
CA GLY A 210 22.73 -3.79 -28.06
C GLY A 210 22.80 -2.42 -27.36
N SER A 211 21.77 -1.59 -27.46
CA SER A 211 21.69 -0.29 -26.77
C SER A 211 20.97 -0.41 -25.42
N TYR A 212 21.71 -0.27 -24.31
CA TYR A 212 21.10 -0.21 -22.96
C TYR A 212 20.60 1.20 -22.63
N SER A 213 19.84 1.79 -23.54
CA SER A 213 19.20 3.09 -23.36
C SER A 213 17.74 2.94 -22.93
N ALA A 214 17.19 3.97 -22.30
CA ALA A 214 15.78 3.98 -21.92
C ALA A 214 14.85 4.04 -23.14
N GLN A 215 15.26 4.72 -24.22
CA GLN A 215 14.53 4.75 -25.49
C GLN A 215 14.47 3.35 -26.13
N ALA A 216 15.58 2.61 -26.13
CA ALA A 216 15.58 1.21 -26.59
C ALA A 216 14.67 0.32 -25.74
N GLN A 217 14.67 0.50 -24.41
CA GLN A 217 13.77 -0.21 -23.51
C GLN A 217 12.30 0.12 -23.79
N ALA A 218 11.99 1.40 -24.01
CA ALA A 218 10.65 1.87 -24.38
C ALA A 218 10.19 1.22 -25.68
N ALA A 219 10.96 1.36 -26.76
CA ALA A 219 10.64 0.78 -28.07
C ALA A 219 10.46 -0.75 -27.99
N ALA A 220 11.37 -1.46 -27.31
CA ALA A 220 11.26 -2.91 -27.12
C ALA A 220 10.01 -3.29 -26.31
N SER A 221 9.68 -2.53 -25.27
CA SER A 221 8.48 -2.75 -24.45
C SER A 221 7.20 -2.53 -25.25
N GLN A 222 7.14 -1.48 -26.07
CA GLN A 222 5.99 -1.19 -26.92
C GLN A 222 5.81 -2.26 -28.01
N LYS A 223 6.90 -2.64 -28.69
CA LYS A 223 6.90 -3.73 -29.68
C LYS A 223 6.37 -5.03 -29.07
N ARG A 224 6.85 -5.39 -27.88
CA ARG A 224 6.38 -6.56 -27.13
C ARG A 224 4.91 -6.45 -26.76
N ALA A 225 4.46 -5.30 -26.23
CA ALA A 225 3.06 -5.09 -25.87
C ALA A 225 2.12 -5.24 -27.09
N ARG A 226 2.48 -4.68 -28.24
CA ARG A 226 1.72 -4.82 -29.50
C ARG A 226 1.69 -6.25 -30.02
N LEU A 227 2.79 -7.00 -29.89
CA LEU A 227 2.84 -8.41 -30.26
C LEU A 227 1.86 -9.23 -29.41
N ILE A 228 1.86 -9.00 -28.10
CA ILE A 228 0.94 -9.66 -27.16
C ILE A 228 -0.51 -9.28 -27.47
N GLU A 229 -0.80 -7.99 -27.66
CA GLU A 229 -2.12 -7.49 -28.04
C GLU A 229 -2.64 -8.22 -29.28
N ARG A 230 -1.87 -8.22 -30.38
CA ARG A 230 -2.26 -8.88 -31.64
C ARG A 230 -2.58 -10.36 -31.45
N ALA A 231 -1.73 -11.08 -30.72
CA ALA A 231 -1.91 -12.52 -30.48
C ALA A 231 -3.13 -12.86 -29.61
N LEU A 232 -3.51 -11.96 -28.70
CA LEU A 232 -4.68 -12.15 -27.84
C LEU A 232 -5.98 -11.66 -28.51
N THR A 233 -5.93 -10.61 -29.33
CA THR A 233 -7.10 -10.10 -30.07
C THR A 233 -7.54 -11.05 -31.18
N THR A 234 -6.65 -11.88 -31.73
CA THR A 234 -7.03 -12.94 -32.68
C THR A 234 -7.82 -14.08 -32.04
N GLN A 235 -7.85 -14.18 -30.70
CA GLN A 235 -8.64 -15.20 -30.02
C GLN A 235 -10.10 -14.75 -29.96
N PRO A 236 -11.08 -15.65 -30.23
CA PRO A 236 -12.49 -15.30 -30.15
C PRO A 236 -12.84 -14.87 -28.73
N GLN A 237 -13.21 -13.59 -28.56
CA GLN A 237 -13.66 -13.04 -27.28
C GLN A 237 -15.18 -13.17 -27.17
N VAL A 238 -15.63 -13.84 -26.11
CA VAL A 238 -17.05 -13.85 -25.74
C VAL A 238 -17.35 -12.52 -25.05
N SER A 239 -18.34 -11.77 -25.54
CA SER A 239 -18.60 -10.38 -25.13
C SER A 239 -18.88 -10.17 -23.63
N ASN A 240 -19.17 -11.23 -22.88
CA ASN A 240 -19.52 -11.18 -21.46
C ASN A 240 -18.46 -11.84 -20.56
N GLU A 241 -17.25 -12.14 -21.06
CA GLU A 241 -16.18 -12.72 -20.26
C GLU A 241 -15.25 -11.65 -19.69
N GLN A 242 -14.94 -11.77 -18.39
CA GLN A 242 -13.86 -11.01 -17.75
C GLN A 242 -12.60 -11.86 -17.72
N LEU A 243 -11.55 -11.36 -18.40
CA LEU A 243 -10.35 -12.12 -18.69
C LEU A 243 -9.20 -11.72 -17.77
N GLY A 244 -8.56 -12.72 -17.16
CA GLY A 244 -7.43 -12.57 -16.26
C GLY A 244 -6.32 -13.57 -16.56
N ILE A 245 -5.09 -13.23 -16.20
CA ILE A 245 -3.95 -14.14 -16.30
C ILE A 245 -3.02 -14.02 -15.08
N LEU A 246 -2.59 -15.18 -14.56
CA LEU A 246 -1.50 -15.32 -13.60
C LEU A 246 -0.24 -15.74 -14.33
N ILE A 247 0.83 -14.94 -14.17
CA ILE A 247 2.10 -15.12 -14.87
C ILE A 247 3.21 -15.29 -13.85
N GLU A 248 3.92 -16.40 -13.93
CA GLU A 248 5.18 -16.57 -13.22
C GLU A 248 6.30 -15.84 -13.96
N LEU A 249 6.96 -14.89 -13.27
CA LEU A 249 8.01 -14.08 -13.85
C LEU A 249 9.12 -13.83 -12.82
N VAL A 250 10.37 -14.01 -13.24
CA VAL A 250 11.55 -13.78 -12.39
C VAL A 250 11.60 -12.32 -11.92
N ASP A 251 12.04 -12.07 -10.68
CA ASP A 251 12.20 -10.71 -10.18
C ASP A 251 13.45 -10.02 -10.76
N TYR A 252 13.26 -9.33 -11.88
CA TYR A 252 14.31 -8.56 -12.56
C TYR A 252 14.94 -7.49 -11.66
N ARG A 253 14.31 -7.05 -10.57
CA ARG A 253 14.91 -6.09 -9.62
C ARG A 253 16.14 -6.67 -8.90
N LYS A 254 16.25 -8.00 -8.81
CA LYS A 254 17.40 -8.71 -8.24
C LYS A 254 18.60 -8.77 -9.20
N PHE A 255 18.41 -8.46 -10.47
CA PHE A 255 19.46 -8.49 -11.50
C PHE A 255 20.37 -7.27 -11.42
N LYS A 256 21.48 -7.30 -12.18
CA LYS A 256 22.40 -6.15 -12.30
C LYS A 256 21.69 -4.96 -12.95
N LYS A 257 22.17 -3.74 -12.68
CA LYS A 257 21.52 -2.49 -13.15
C LYS A 257 21.22 -2.49 -14.66
N LYS A 258 22.11 -3.03 -15.50
CA LYS A 258 21.91 -3.12 -16.96
C LYS A 258 20.81 -4.12 -17.35
N GLU A 259 20.80 -5.30 -16.72
CA GLU A 259 19.81 -6.36 -16.93
C GLU A 259 18.41 -5.97 -16.40
N ARG A 260 18.32 -5.02 -15.46
CA ARG A 260 17.01 -4.47 -15.05
C ARG A 260 16.27 -3.75 -16.17
N LEU A 261 17.00 -3.22 -17.15
CA LEU A 261 16.40 -2.56 -18.32
C LEU A 261 15.75 -3.57 -19.28
N THR A 262 16.03 -4.86 -19.13
CA THR A 262 15.44 -5.91 -19.96
C THR A 262 14.20 -6.53 -19.31
N ASP A 263 13.68 -5.96 -18.22
CA ASP A 263 12.48 -6.46 -17.53
C ASP A 263 11.23 -6.35 -18.45
N PRO A 264 10.62 -7.48 -18.84
CA PRO A 264 9.47 -7.47 -19.74
C PRO A 264 8.15 -7.20 -19.01
N LYS A 265 8.11 -7.14 -17.66
CA LYS A 265 6.87 -7.10 -16.87
C LYS A 265 5.89 -6.02 -17.32
N ALA A 266 6.38 -4.79 -17.53
CA ALA A 266 5.55 -3.67 -17.97
C ALA A 266 4.93 -3.92 -19.35
N SER A 267 5.74 -4.38 -20.31
CA SER A 267 5.29 -4.70 -21.67
C SER A 267 4.25 -5.83 -21.71
N ILE A 268 4.43 -6.85 -20.86
CA ILE A 268 3.47 -7.94 -20.72
C ILE A 268 2.15 -7.39 -20.19
N ARG A 269 2.20 -6.57 -19.13
CA ARG A 269 0.99 -5.97 -18.54
C ARG A 269 0.24 -5.09 -19.53
N TRP A 270 0.94 -4.21 -20.25
CA TRP A 270 0.31 -3.34 -21.24
C TRP A 270 -0.28 -4.13 -22.40
N GLY A 271 0.45 -5.13 -22.94
CA GLY A 271 -0.06 -5.96 -24.03
C GLY A 271 -1.33 -6.73 -23.64
N HIS A 272 -1.39 -7.26 -22.42
CA HIS A 272 -2.61 -7.88 -21.89
C HIS A 272 -3.73 -6.84 -21.71
N ALA A 273 -3.44 -5.69 -21.11
CA ALA A 273 -4.44 -4.64 -20.93
C ALA A 273 -5.00 -4.11 -22.26
N TYR A 274 -4.17 -4.00 -23.30
CA TYR A 274 -4.57 -3.67 -24.67
C TYR A 274 -5.43 -4.76 -25.32
N ALA A 275 -5.38 -5.99 -24.84
CA ALA A 275 -6.28 -7.06 -25.25
C ALA A 275 -7.50 -7.22 -24.31
N ASN A 276 -7.69 -6.31 -23.34
CA ASN A 276 -8.70 -6.39 -22.28
C ASN A 276 -8.51 -7.60 -21.32
N TRP A 277 -7.26 -7.94 -21.01
CA TRP A 277 -6.86 -8.94 -20.00
C TRP A 277 -6.25 -8.26 -18.78
N ALA A 278 -6.73 -8.61 -17.58
CA ALA A 278 -6.05 -8.27 -16.33
C ALA A 278 -4.86 -9.22 -16.11
N SER A 279 -3.71 -8.69 -15.68
CA SER A 279 -2.49 -9.48 -15.51
C SER A 279 -1.91 -9.34 -14.11
N GLN A 280 -1.63 -10.47 -13.47
CA GLN A 280 -0.95 -10.50 -12.20
C GLN A 280 0.27 -11.42 -12.23
N PHE A 281 1.33 -10.97 -11.55
CA PHE A 281 2.64 -11.61 -11.61
C PHE A 281 2.99 -12.21 -10.25
N LEU A 282 3.56 -13.41 -10.26
CA LEU A 282 4.19 -14.01 -9.09
C LEU A 282 5.65 -14.35 -9.39
N GLU A 283 6.50 -14.28 -8.36
CA GLU A 283 7.86 -14.81 -8.46
C GLU A 283 7.79 -16.35 -8.42
N PRO A 284 8.61 -17.05 -9.21
CA PRO A 284 8.71 -18.51 -9.18
C PRO A 284 8.94 -19.05 -7.76
N GLU A 285 8.61 -20.32 -7.56
CA GLU A 285 9.06 -21.05 -6.38
C GLU A 285 10.60 -20.97 -6.32
N PRO A 286 11.20 -20.58 -5.17
CA PRO A 286 12.66 -20.60 -5.04
C PRO A 286 13.19 -22.00 -5.34
N GLU A 287 14.43 -22.09 -5.84
CA GLU A 287 15.08 -23.34 -6.25
C GLU A 287 14.74 -24.51 -5.30
N TYR A 288 14.21 -25.56 -5.91
CA TYR A 288 13.82 -26.80 -5.24
C TYR A 288 15.03 -27.39 -4.53
N ILE A 289 14.96 -27.49 -3.20
CA ILE A 289 15.91 -28.29 -2.43
C ILE A 289 15.50 -29.75 -2.63
N ASP A 290 16.32 -30.51 -3.36
CA ASP A 290 16.07 -31.91 -3.67
C ASP A 290 15.90 -32.72 -2.37
N PRO A 291 14.76 -33.41 -2.15
CA PRO A 291 14.56 -34.36 -1.06
C PRO A 291 15.66 -35.43 -0.97
N ASP A 292 16.32 -35.74 -2.08
CA ASP A 292 17.41 -36.72 -2.13
C ASP A 292 18.75 -36.13 -1.65
N GLU A 293 18.91 -34.79 -1.60
CA GLU A 293 19.99 -34.13 -0.84
C GLU A 293 19.85 -34.34 0.68
N PHE A 294 18.73 -34.91 1.12
CA PHE A 294 18.53 -35.37 2.49
C PHE A 294 18.85 -36.88 2.62
N ALA A 295 19.99 -37.29 2.06
CA ALA A 295 20.58 -38.63 2.14
C ALA A 295 20.41 -39.30 3.53
N PRO A 296 20.43 -40.65 3.60
CA PRO A 296 20.24 -41.38 4.86
C PRO A 296 21.23 -40.87 5.93
N ILE A 297 20.64 -40.25 6.94
CA ILE A 297 21.32 -39.65 8.07
C ILE A 297 21.78 -40.79 8.98
N ASP A 298 23.00 -40.74 9.50
CA ASP A 298 23.33 -41.59 10.64
C ASP A 298 22.50 -41.10 11.84
N PRO A 299 21.52 -41.88 12.35
CA PRO A 299 20.68 -41.44 13.46
C PRO A 299 21.47 -41.24 14.75
N THR A 300 22.72 -41.74 14.83
CA THR A 300 23.62 -41.55 15.97
C THR A 300 24.43 -40.25 15.88
N ASP A 301 24.52 -39.61 14.71
CA ASP A 301 25.19 -38.32 14.54
C ASP A 301 24.22 -37.14 14.76
N GLU A 302 24.23 -36.62 16.00
CA GLU A 302 23.39 -35.49 16.42
C GLU A 302 23.54 -34.24 15.52
N LYS A 303 24.72 -34.02 14.91
CA LYS A 303 24.94 -32.85 14.03
C LYS A 303 24.21 -33.04 12.69
N GLN A 304 24.24 -34.25 12.15
CA GLN A 304 23.53 -34.54 10.90
C GLN A 304 22.02 -34.47 11.11
N VAL A 305 21.50 -35.01 12.22
CA VAL A 305 20.07 -34.91 12.58
C VAL A 305 19.63 -33.45 12.71
N LYS A 306 20.37 -32.61 13.45
CA LYS A 306 20.06 -31.17 13.58
C LYS A 306 20.08 -30.43 12.24
N THR A 307 21.04 -30.75 11.38
CA THR A 307 21.16 -30.13 10.05
C THR A 307 19.97 -30.52 9.16
N TYR A 308 19.59 -31.81 9.18
CA TYR A 308 18.41 -32.31 8.48
C TYR A 308 17.13 -31.66 8.97
N GLU A 309 16.89 -31.60 10.28
CA GLU A 309 15.71 -30.94 10.84
C GLU A 309 15.64 -29.46 10.46
N SER A 310 16.78 -28.77 10.48
CA SER A 310 16.87 -27.37 10.07
C SER A 310 16.52 -27.18 8.59
N LYS A 311 17.09 -27.99 7.69
CA LYS A 311 16.77 -27.95 6.25
C LYS A 311 15.29 -28.28 6.00
N LYS A 312 14.74 -29.29 6.70
CA LYS A 312 13.33 -29.67 6.59
C LYS A 312 12.40 -28.53 7.02
N ARG A 313 12.67 -27.89 8.16
CA ARG A 313 11.92 -26.71 8.63
C ARG A 313 12.03 -25.53 7.65
N GLN A 314 13.22 -25.32 7.07
CA GLN A 314 13.42 -24.29 6.06
C GLN A 314 12.58 -24.56 4.80
N LEU A 315 12.57 -25.80 4.30
CA LEU A 315 11.79 -26.20 3.14
C LEU A 315 10.28 -26.04 3.39
N THR A 316 9.78 -26.48 4.56
CA THR A 316 8.37 -26.26 4.94
C THR A 316 8.03 -24.77 4.99
N SER A 317 8.88 -23.95 5.63
CA SER A 317 8.68 -22.50 5.69
C SER A 317 8.72 -21.83 4.31
N GLN A 318 9.56 -22.31 3.38
CA GLN A 318 9.61 -21.82 2.00
C GLN A 318 8.34 -22.17 1.23
N LYS A 319 7.83 -23.40 1.36
CA LYS A 319 6.58 -23.85 0.74
C LYS A 319 5.37 -23.06 1.26
N GLU A 320 5.27 -22.88 2.58
CA GLU A 320 4.22 -22.05 3.19
C GLU A 320 4.31 -20.59 2.71
N ALA A 321 5.51 -20.02 2.68
CA ALA A 321 5.71 -18.67 2.16
C ALA A 321 5.37 -18.55 0.67
N TYR A 322 5.58 -19.62 -0.12
CA TYR A 322 5.18 -19.64 -1.52
C TYR A 322 3.68 -19.76 -1.70
N LYS A 323 3.00 -20.67 -0.98
CA LYS A 323 1.53 -20.76 -0.95
C LYS A 323 0.90 -19.41 -0.58
N ALA A 324 1.45 -18.69 0.41
CA ALA A 324 1.00 -17.35 0.75
C ALA A 324 1.20 -16.34 -0.40
N ARG A 325 2.31 -16.41 -1.16
CA ARG A 325 2.50 -15.57 -2.36
C ARG A 325 1.50 -15.91 -3.47
N CYS A 326 1.22 -17.19 -3.67
CA CYS A 326 0.19 -17.66 -4.60
C CYS A 326 -1.18 -17.10 -4.22
N LEU A 327 -1.58 -17.23 -2.95
CA LEU A 327 -2.85 -16.71 -2.44
C LEU A 327 -2.98 -15.20 -2.67
N ASN A 328 -1.95 -14.43 -2.33
CA ASN A 328 -1.96 -12.99 -2.53
C ASN A 328 -1.99 -12.60 -4.01
N SER A 329 -1.36 -13.36 -4.89
CA SER A 329 -1.41 -13.13 -6.33
C SER A 329 -2.79 -13.44 -6.89
N ILE A 330 -3.44 -14.51 -6.42
CA ILE A 330 -4.83 -14.84 -6.77
C ILE A 330 -5.78 -13.73 -6.30
N LEU A 331 -5.70 -13.34 -5.03
CA LEU A 331 -6.55 -12.28 -4.47
C LEU A 331 -6.36 -10.94 -5.18
N ASP A 332 -5.12 -10.59 -5.55
CA ASP A 332 -4.86 -9.36 -6.30
C ASP A 332 -5.38 -9.44 -7.74
N LEU A 333 -5.30 -10.60 -8.41
CA LEU A 333 -5.94 -10.78 -9.71
C LEU A 333 -7.47 -10.69 -9.59
N MET A 334 -8.07 -11.31 -8.58
CA MET A 334 -9.52 -11.22 -8.31
C MET A 334 -9.95 -9.77 -8.10
N ARG A 335 -9.14 -8.96 -7.41
CA ARG A 335 -9.36 -7.51 -7.27
C ARG A 335 -9.32 -6.80 -8.62
N GLN A 336 -8.33 -7.11 -9.46
CA GLN A 336 -8.18 -6.50 -10.78
C GLN A 336 -9.35 -6.87 -11.71
N LEU A 337 -9.85 -8.10 -11.61
CA LEU A 337 -11.06 -8.58 -12.27
C LEU A 337 -12.34 -8.03 -11.65
N ASN A 338 -12.27 -7.29 -10.54
CA ASN A 338 -13.45 -6.86 -9.80
C ASN A 338 -14.36 -8.04 -9.37
N PHE A 339 -13.75 -9.20 -9.10
CA PHE A 339 -14.45 -10.45 -8.82
C PHE A 339 -15.27 -10.35 -7.51
N PRO A 340 -16.54 -10.78 -7.51
CA PRO A 340 -17.45 -10.59 -6.40
C PRO A 340 -17.31 -11.70 -5.35
N LEU A 341 -16.26 -11.72 -4.53
CA LEU A 341 -16.00 -12.78 -3.52
C LEU A 341 -17.08 -12.97 -2.42
N GLY A 342 -18.21 -12.26 -2.49
CA GLY A 342 -19.25 -12.27 -1.45
C GLY A 342 -18.79 -11.65 -0.12
N LEU A 343 -17.64 -11.00 -0.13
CA LEU A 343 -17.03 -10.34 1.01
C LEU A 343 -17.20 -8.83 0.86
N PRO A 344 -18.23 -8.20 1.45
CA PRO A 344 -18.34 -6.75 1.43
C PRO A 344 -17.17 -6.10 2.16
N PHE A 345 -16.72 -4.95 1.67
CA PHE A 345 -15.72 -4.12 2.36
C PHE A 345 -16.20 -3.59 3.71
N TYR A 346 -17.52 -3.49 3.89
CA TYR A 346 -18.17 -3.00 5.10
C TYR A 346 -19.48 -3.76 5.37
N THR A 347 -19.66 -4.24 6.59
CA THR A 347 -20.90 -4.90 7.04
C THR A 347 -21.56 -4.21 8.23
N GLY A 348 -20.98 -3.12 8.73
CA GLY A 348 -21.35 -2.52 10.00
C GLY A 348 -20.90 -3.32 11.24
N PHE A 349 -21.11 -2.70 12.41
CA PHE A 349 -20.70 -3.22 13.71
C PHE A 349 -21.87 -3.22 14.69
N TYR A 350 -21.98 -4.26 15.53
CA TYR A 350 -22.97 -4.27 16.62
C TYR A 350 -22.57 -3.26 17.70
N ASN A 351 -23.57 -2.70 18.39
CA ASN A 351 -23.38 -1.74 19.49
C ASN A 351 -22.62 -0.46 19.07
N THR A 352 -22.81 -0.03 17.82
CA THR A 352 -22.23 1.21 17.27
C THR A 352 -23.31 2.10 16.70
N SER A 353 -22.99 3.38 16.58
CA SER A 353 -23.74 4.40 15.83
C SER A 353 -23.52 4.30 14.31
N LEU A 354 -22.60 3.44 13.86
CA LEU A 354 -22.24 3.35 12.45
C LEU A 354 -23.40 2.85 11.58
N PRO A 355 -23.54 3.39 10.35
CA PRO A 355 -24.65 3.06 9.46
C PRO A 355 -24.59 1.61 8.99
N LEU A 356 -25.74 1.05 8.58
CA LEU A 356 -25.77 -0.29 7.98
C LEU A 356 -25.18 -0.31 6.57
N ASN A 357 -25.57 0.67 5.76
CA ASN A 357 -25.09 0.87 4.40
C ASN A 357 -24.13 2.06 4.39
N LEU A 358 -22.94 1.84 3.85
CA LEU A 358 -21.89 2.85 3.77
C LEU A 358 -21.22 2.80 2.40
N ASP A 359 -21.37 3.88 1.65
CA ASP A 359 -20.57 4.08 0.45
C ASP A 359 -19.16 4.53 0.86
N ILE A 360 -18.14 4.05 0.17
CA ILE A 360 -16.75 4.44 0.43
C ILE A 360 -16.16 5.00 -0.84
N ILE A 361 -15.61 6.21 -0.75
CA ILE A 361 -14.99 6.91 -1.87
C ILE A 361 -13.57 7.27 -1.49
N SER A 362 -12.67 7.20 -2.45
CA SER A 362 -11.33 7.76 -2.30
C SER A 362 -10.96 8.62 -3.50
N LEU A 363 -10.23 9.69 -3.22
CA LEU A 363 -9.65 10.57 -4.23
C LEU A 363 -8.15 10.34 -4.31
N ARG A 364 -7.63 10.17 -5.52
CA ARG A 364 -6.18 10.07 -5.75
C ARG A 364 -5.80 10.75 -7.06
N VAL A 365 -4.63 11.38 -7.06
CA VAL A 365 -3.95 11.86 -8.27
C VAL A 365 -2.73 10.98 -8.51
N ILE A 366 -2.75 10.19 -9.58
CA ILE A 366 -1.59 9.40 -9.99
C ILE A 366 -0.55 10.37 -10.58
N ARG A 367 0.67 10.38 -10.03
CA ARG A 367 1.79 11.16 -10.54
C ARG A 367 2.97 10.24 -10.82
N LEU A 368 3.34 10.15 -12.09
CA LEU A 368 4.48 9.39 -12.57
C LEU A 368 5.43 10.38 -13.25
N ASN A 369 6.55 10.68 -12.60
CA ASN A 369 7.58 11.54 -13.20
C ASN A 369 8.31 10.77 -14.29
N ALA A 370 8.68 11.46 -15.37
CA ALA A 370 9.64 10.98 -16.33
C ALA A 370 10.98 10.74 -15.61
N ARG A 371 11.47 9.50 -15.62
CA ARG A 371 12.75 9.13 -14.99
C ARG A 371 13.89 9.07 -15.99
N ASN A 372 13.55 8.88 -17.26
CA ASN A 372 14.50 8.69 -18.34
C ASN A 372 14.12 9.52 -19.56
N ARG A 373 15.08 9.74 -20.47
CA ARG A 373 14.79 10.25 -21.82
C ARG A 373 13.87 9.25 -22.54
N GLY A 374 12.77 9.72 -23.12
CA GLY A 374 11.75 8.87 -23.74
C GLY A 374 10.55 8.53 -22.86
N GLU A 375 10.53 8.97 -21.59
CA GLU A 375 9.34 8.83 -20.71
C GLU A 375 8.54 10.12 -20.64
N THR A 376 7.21 10.00 -20.66
CA THR A 376 6.29 11.11 -20.37
C THR A 376 6.08 11.28 -18.87
N ARG A 377 5.88 12.52 -18.43
CA ARG A 377 5.29 12.80 -17.12
C ARG A 377 3.79 12.57 -17.20
N VAL A 378 3.26 11.74 -16.31
CA VAL A 378 1.83 11.44 -16.21
C VAL A 378 1.27 11.98 -14.90
N VAL A 379 0.19 12.74 -14.98
CA VAL A 379 -0.62 13.28 -13.89
C VAL A 379 -2.10 13.04 -14.20
N ILE A 380 -2.72 12.04 -13.59
CA ILE A 380 -4.13 11.67 -13.84
C ILE A 380 -4.90 11.66 -12.51
N PRO A 381 -5.95 12.49 -12.35
CA PRO A 381 -6.85 12.38 -11.21
C PRO A 381 -7.83 11.22 -11.40
N LEU A 382 -8.20 10.54 -10.31
CA LEU A 382 -9.23 9.52 -10.32
C LEU A 382 -9.95 9.42 -8.98
N LEU A 383 -11.15 8.88 -9.02
CA LEU A 383 -11.90 8.48 -7.83
C LEU A 383 -12.14 6.98 -7.85
N VAL A 384 -12.14 6.35 -6.69
CA VAL A 384 -12.61 4.96 -6.52
C VAL A 384 -13.79 4.97 -5.59
N LYS A 385 -14.92 4.39 -6.02
CA LYS A 385 -16.15 4.23 -5.25
C LYS A 385 -16.41 2.75 -4.99
N ILE A 386 -16.81 2.44 -3.77
CA ILE A 386 -17.36 1.16 -3.34
C ILE A 386 -18.80 1.43 -2.90
N PRO A 387 -19.79 1.06 -3.71
CA PRO A 387 -21.19 1.24 -3.36
C PRO A 387 -21.64 0.24 -2.29
N SER A 388 -22.54 0.68 -1.41
CA SER A 388 -23.14 -0.15 -0.37
C SER A 388 -24.33 -0.98 -0.87
N GLU A 389 -25.04 -0.51 -1.90
CA GLU A 389 -26.32 -1.08 -2.37
C GLU A 389 -26.24 -2.57 -2.70
N ASN A 390 -25.09 -3.04 -3.18
CA ASN A 390 -24.92 -4.42 -3.62
C ASN A 390 -24.20 -5.30 -2.60
N ASN A 391 -23.76 -4.80 -1.43
CA ASN A 391 -22.85 -5.54 -0.53
C ASN A 391 -21.71 -6.29 -1.28
N SER A 392 -21.39 -5.81 -2.48
CA SER A 392 -20.54 -6.51 -3.43
C SER A 392 -19.13 -6.02 -3.21
N SER A 393 -18.14 -6.90 -3.35
CA SER A 393 -16.73 -6.50 -3.39
C SER A 393 -16.37 -5.74 -4.69
N GLN A 394 -17.36 -5.25 -5.43
CA GLN A 394 -17.17 -4.52 -6.68
C GLN A 394 -16.84 -3.04 -6.41
N MET A 395 -15.84 -2.57 -7.15
CA MET A 395 -15.37 -1.20 -7.17
C MET A 395 -15.72 -0.56 -8.51
N GLN A 396 -16.00 0.74 -8.46
CA GLN A 396 -16.12 1.61 -9.62
C GLN A 396 -14.99 2.63 -9.57
N VAL A 397 -14.48 3.02 -10.73
CA VAL A 397 -13.45 4.05 -10.87
C VAL A 397 -13.99 5.16 -11.76
N CYS A 398 -13.81 6.39 -11.33
CA CYS A 398 -14.06 7.57 -12.14
C CYS A 398 -12.74 8.02 -12.76
N LEU A 399 -12.67 8.04 -14.10
CA LEU A 399 -11.56 8.58 -14.85
C LEU A 399 -12.02 9.81 -15.65
N PRO A 400 -11.11 10.73 -16.01
CA PRO A 400 -11.41 11.75 -17.00
C PRO A 400 -11.77 11.09 -18.35
N GLY A 401 -12.74 11.65 -19.07
CA GLY A 401 -13.14 11.22 -20.41
C GLY A 401 -13.59 12.38 -21.29
N ASP A 402 -13.95 12.09 -22.54
CA ASP A 402 -14.27 13.08 -23.58
C ASP A 402 -15.32 14.12 -23.16
N TYR A 403 -16.34 13.67 -22.42
CA TYR A 403 -17.48 14.50 -22.01
C TYR A 403 -17.46 14.89 -20.53
N GLY A 404 -16.39 14.57 -19.81
CA GLY A 404 -16.25 14.79 -18.38
C GLY A 404 -15.90 13.52 -17.61
N PRO A 405 -16.17 13.49 -16.30
CA PRO A 405 -15.91 12.31 -15.46
C PRO A 405 -16.71 11.09 -15.93
N ASN A 406 -16.04 9.94 -16.06
CA ASN A 406 -16.65 8.70 -16.52
C ASN A 406 -16.47 7.60 -15.47
N TRP A 407 -17.58 7.13 -14.89
CA TRP A 407 -17.62 6.04 -13.91
C TRP A 407 -17.75 4.69 -14.61
N MET A 408 -16.81 3.78 -14.35
CA MET A 408 -16.81 2.44 -14.92
C MET A 408 -16.37 1.38 -13.89
N PRO A 409 -16.65 0.09 -14.10
CA PRO A 409 -16.11 -0.99 -13.28
C PRO A 409 -14.58 -0.94 -13.17
N TYR A 410 -14.03 -1.38 -12.04
CA TYR A 410 -12.59 -1.30 -11.77
C TYR A 410 -11.72 -1.94 -12.85
N GLN A 411 -12.11 -3.11 -13.36
CA GLN A 411 -11.37 -3.80 -14.43
C GLN A 411 -11.34 -2.97 -15.73
N GLU A 412 -12.49 -2.45 -16.16
CA GLU A 412 -12.58 -1.62 -17.37
C GLU A 412 -11.72 -0.36 -17.24
N ALA A 413 -11.64 0.22 -16.04
CA ALA A 413 -10.76 1.35 -15.77
C ALA A 413 -9.28 1.01 -15.93
N LEU A 414 -8.83 -0.22 -15.59
CA LEU A 414 -7.46 -0.65 -15.84
C LEU A 414 -7.13 -0.70 -17.34
N PHE A 415 -8.09 -1.12 -18.16
CA PHE A 415 -7.91 -1.18 -19.62
C PHE A 415 -7.99 0.20 -20.26
N ALA A 416 -8.94 1.03 -19.81
CA ALA A 416 -9.07 2.42 -20.24
C ALA A 416 -7.79 3.20 -19.91
N ILE A 417 -7.23 3.01 -18.71
CA ILE A 417 -6.04 3.76 -18.30
C ILE A 417 -4.77 3.32 -19.03
N ALA A 418 -4.68 2.05 -19.43
CA ALA A 418 -3.55 1.58 -20.24
C ALA A 418 -3.50 2.27 -21.61
N ARG A 419 -4.66 2.59 -22.18
CA ARG A 419 -4.82 3.32 -23.45
C ARG A 419 -4.97 4.84 -23.27
N PHE A 420 -4.76 5.36 -22.06
CA PHE A 420 -5.12 6.75 -21.74
C PHE A 420 -4.30 7.75 -22.54
N GLU A 421 -2.98 7.59 -22.62
CA GLU A 421 -2.11 8.51 -23.37
C GLU A 421 -2.41 8.54 -24.87
N GLN A 422 -2.96 7.46 -25.42
CA GLN A 422 -3.36 7.40 -26.84
C GLN A 422 -4.63 8.23 -27.13
N ARG A 423 -5.43 8.54 -26.10
CA ARG A 423 -6.74 9.20 -26.25
C ARG A 423 -6.80 10.58 -25.59
N TYR A 424 -6.05 10.78 -24.51
CA TYR A 424 -6.19 11.92 -23.62
C TYR A 424 -4.82 12.49 -23.25
N ASN A 425 -4.78 13.79 -22.93
CA ASN A 425 -3.60 14.40 -22.33
C ASN A 425 -3.38 13.79 -20.94
N SER A 426 -2.28 13.08 -20.75
CA SER A 426 -1.97 12.41 -19.49
C SER A 426 -1.35 13.33 -18.44
N ASN A 427 -1.11 14.61 -18.74
CA ASN A 427 -0.45 15.57 -17.85
C ASN A 427 -1.41 16.69 -17.40
N TYR A 428 -2.38 16.36 -16.54
CA TYR A 428 -3.36 17.30 -16.03
C TYR A 428 -2.73 18.38 -15.12
N THR A 429 -3.15 19.63 -15.33
CA THR A 429 -2.84 20.75 -14.43
C THR A 429 -3.68 20.71 -13.16
N SER A 430 -3.26 21.41 -12.10
CA SER A 430 -4.01 21.50 -10.84
C SER A 430 -5.43 22.04 -11.01
N GLU A 431 -5.66 22.95 -11.97
CA GLU A 431 -7.00 23.46 -12.28
C GLU A 431 -7.88 22.40 -12.95
N GLN A 432 -7.35 21.68 -13.95
CA GLN A 432 -8.08 20.59 -14.59
C GLN A 432 -8.40 19.45 -13.60
N ILE A 433 -7.48 19.18 -12.67
CA ILE A 433 -7.70 18.21 -11.57
C ILE A 433 -8.87 18.66 -10.69
N LYS A 434 -8.91 19.92 -10.27
CA LYS A 434 -10.03 20.47 -9.47
C LYS A 434 -11.35 20.39 -10.23
N ASN A 435 -11.38 20.85 -11.48
CA ASN A 435 -12.58 20.82 -12.32
C ASN A 435 -13.09 19.40 -12.52
N PHE A 436 -12.21 18.42 -12.72
CA PHE A 436 -12.58 17.01 -12.80
C PHE A 436 -13.23 16.52 -11.49
N VAL A 437 -12.61 16.80 -10.34
CA VAL A 437 -13.13 16.36 -9.04
C VAL A 437 -14.48 17.01 -8.74
N GLU A 438 -14.62 18.31 -8.98
CA GLU A 438 -15.89 19.03 -8.79
C GLU A 438 -17.00 18.43 -9.63
N ARG A 439 -16.77 18.21 -10.93
CA ARG A 439 -17.77 17.57 -11.81
C ARG A 439 -18.09 16.15 -11.35
N ALA A 440 -17.07 15.36 -10.97
CA ALA A 440 -17.26 13.98 -10.56
C ALA A 440 -18.14 13.85 -9.30
N PHE A 441 -18.01 14.80 -8.35
CA PHE A 441 -18.86 14.87 -7.17
C PHE A 441 -20.24 15.48 -7.45
N ALA A 442 -20.35 16.40 -8.41
CA ALA A 442 -21.64 16.96 -8.82
C ALA A 442 -22.53 15.90 -9.50
N ASP A 443 -21.92 15.01 -10.28
CA ASP A 443 -22.58 13.87 -10.93
C ASP A 443 -22.91 12.75 -9.94
N LEU A 444 -22.25 12.73 -8.78
CA LEU A 444 -22.44 11.71 -7.76
C LEU A 444 -23.69 11.99 -6.92
N GLU A 445 -24.73 11.19 -7.11
CA GLU A 445 -25.91 11.20 -6.25
C GLU A 445 -25.63 10.40 -4.95
N LEU A 446 -25.34 11.10 -3.86
CA LEU A 446 -25.19 10.49 -2.54
C LEU A 446 -26.56 10.06 -2.00
N LYS A 447 -26.81 8.75 -1.99
CA LYS A 447 -28.03 8.13 -1.43
C LYS A 447 -27.82 7.56 -0.03
N ASN A 448 -26.59 7.14 0.27
CA ASN A 448 -26.20 6.52 1.54
C ASN A 448 -25.18 7.40 2.29
N PRO A 449 -25.04 7.24 3.62
CA PRO A 449 -23.86 7.71 4.34
C PRO A 449 -22.59 7.33 3.57
N THR A 450 -21.68 8.28 3.40
CA THR A 450 -20.52 8.13 2.52
C THR A 450 -19.24 8.51 3.25
N LEU A 451 -18.26 7.63 3.24
CA LEU A 451 -16.91 7.88 3.74
C LEU A 451 -15.98 8.29 2.60
N LEU A 452 -15.50 9.53 2.60
CA LEU A 452 -14.47 10.03 1.70
C LEU A 452 -13.09 9.94 2.34
N LEU A 453 -12.17 9.22 1.69
CA LEU A 453 -10.79 9.06 2.10
C LEU A 453 -9.86 9.93 1.26
N LEU A 454 -9.08 10.77 1.93
CA LEU A 454 -8.12 11.70 1.31
C LEU A 454 -6.70 11.34 1.72
N ASP A 455 -5.84 10.99 0.77
CA ASP A 455 -4.39 10.83 1.00
C ASP A 455 -3.73 12.21 0.96
N ASP A 456 -3.40 12.76 2.14
CA ASP A 456 -2.89 14.14 2.28
C ASP A 456 -1.58 14.36 1.51
N GLN A 457 -0.66 13.40 1.59
CA GLN A 457 0.62 13.48 0.86
C GLN A 457 0.40 13.48 -0.64
N ASN A 458 -0.63 12.78 -1.11
CA ASN A 458 -0.98 12.75 -2.52
C ASN A 458 -1.74 14.00 -2.99
N LEU A 459 -2.50 14.66 -2.12
CA LEU A 459 -3.41 15.73 -2.51
C LEU A 459 -2.92 17.14 -2.15
N ARG A 460 -1.92 17.29 -1.28
CA ARG A 460 -1.44 18.59 -0.77
C ARG A 460 -1.08 19.61 -1.83
N GLN A 461 -0.58 19.17 -2.97
CA GLN A 461 -0.20 20.05 -4.07
C GLN A 461 -1.42 20.70 -4.73
N ASP A 462 -2.45 19.91 -5.03
CA ASP A 462 -3.60 20.37 -5.81
C ASP A 462 -4.76 20.85 -4.93
N PHE A 463 -4.85 20.33 -3.71
CA PHE A 463 -5.96 20.55 -2.79
C PHE A 463 -5.51 20.95 -1.36
N PRO A 464 -4.66 21.98 -1.18
CA PRO A 464 -4.23 22.39 0.16
C PRO A 464 -5.42 22.82 1.04
N SER A 465 -6.44 23.45 0.45
CA SER A 465 -7.66 23.85 1.14
C SER A 465 -8.50 22.67 1.64
N LEU A 466 -8.53 21.54 0.90
CA LEU A 466 -9.24 20.34 1.35
C LEU A 466 -8.58 19.69 2.57
N LEU A 467 -7.30 19.93 2.80
CA LEU A 467 -6.51 19.22 3.82
C LEU A 467 -6.25 20.05 5.08
N THR A 468 -6.63 21.34 5.02
CA THR A 468 -6.48 22.27 6.14
C THR A 468 -7.40 21.85 7.27
N LEU A 469 -6.82 21.65 8.46
CA LEU A 469 -7.62 21.34 9.65
C LEU A 469 -8.35 22.59 10.10
N PRO A 470 -9.66 22.51 10.41
CA PRO A 470 -10.28 23.55 11.21
C PRO A 470 -9.60 23.54 12.59
N LEU A 471 -8.87 24.60 12.91
CA LEU A 471 -8.19 24.75 14.20
C LEU A 471 -9.22 25.00 15.32
N GLY A 472 -9.05 24.33 16.47
CA GLY A 472 -9.83 24.58 17.69
C GLY A 472 -11.31 24.19 17.62
N GLU A 473 -12.19 24.99 18.23
CA GLU A 473 -13.65 24.82 18.16
C GLU A 473 -14.21 24.99 16.73
N GLY A 474 -13.39 25.41 15.76
CA GLY A 474 -13.74 25.54 14.34
C GLY A 474 -14.27 24.24 13.70
N ALA A 475 -13.96 23.06 14.26
CA ALA A 475 -14.55 21.81 13.80
C ALA A 475 -16.08 21.74 14.08
N LYS A 476 -16.55 22.43 15.12
CA LYS A 476 -17.97 22.57 15.46
C LYS A 476 -18.62 23.78 14.79
N ASP A 477 -17.82 24.66 14.18
CA ASP A 477 -18.29 25.89 13.55
C ASP A 477 -19.25 25.56 12.38
N PRO A 478 -20.50 26.06 12.41
CA PRO A 478 -21.40 25.97 11.26
C PRO A 478 -20.86 26.65 10.00
N LEU A 479 -19.84 27.50 10.11
CA LEU A 479 -19.14 28.11 8.97
C LEU A 479 -18.05 27.24 8.35
N ASN A 480 -17.79 26.04 8.88
CA ASN A 480 -16.83 25.10 8.29
C ASN A 480 -17.17 24.86 6.81
N LEU A 481 -16.21 25.11 5.91
CA LEU A 481 -16.40 25.03 4.46
C LEU A 481 -16.88 23.64 3.99
N TRP A 482 -16.53 22.58 4.72
CA TRP A 482 -17.05 21.24 4.49
C TRP A 482 -18.57 21.15 4.77
N ARG A 483 -19.04 21.77 5.87
CA ARG A 483 -20.47 21.82 6.22
C ARG A 483 -21.27 22.71 5.27
N GLN A 484 -20.64 23.76 4.76
CA GLN A 484 -21.26 24.65 3.78
C GLN A 484 -21.27 24.09 2.35
N ASN A 485 -20.75 22.86 2.14
CA ASN A 485 -20.62 22.26 0.81
C ASN A 485 -19.80 23.11 -0.18
N LYS A 486 -18.91 23.97 0.33
CA LYS A 486 -18.12 24.90 -0.49
C LYS A 486 -16.85 24.29 -1.06
N LEU A 487 -16.43 23.14 -0.52
CA LEU A 487 -15.17 22.49 -0.90
C LEU A 487 -15.32 21.41 -1.98
N LEU A 488 -16.45 20.70 -2.00
CA LEU A 488 -16.78 19.72 -3.03
C LEU A 488 -18.27 19.83 -3.32
N PRO A 489 -18.70 20.20 -4.53
CA PRO A 489 -20.12 20.30 -4.84
C PRO A 489 -20.71 18.90 -4.91
N CYS A 490 -21.41 18.46 -3.86
CA CYS A 490 -22.17 17.21 -3.90
C CYS A 490 -23.64 17.43 -3.51
N LYS A 491 -24.51 16.58 -4.06
CA LYS A 491 -25.90 16.49 -3.59
C LYS A 491 -25.89 15.80 -2.23
N ASN A 492 -26.65 16.32 -1.26
CA ASN A 492 -26.75 15.79 0.10
C ASN A 492 -25.42 15.77 0.90
N PRO A 493 -24.74 16.92 1.08
CA PRO A 493 -23.46 16.99 1.81
C PRO A 493 -23.52 16.46 3.25
N GLN A 494 -24.70 16.46 3.88
CA GLN A 494 -24.93 15.88 5.21
C GLN A 494 -24.65 14.37 5.29
N LEU A 495 -24.61 13.67 4.15
CA LEU A 495 -24.28 12.25 4.11
C LEU A 495 -22.77 11.99 4.12
N LEU A 496 -21.95 13.02 3.83
CA LEU A 496 -20.50 12.90 3.65
C LEU A 496 -19.76 12.95 5.00
N ARG A 497 -18.82 12.01 5.19
CA ARG A 497 -17.82 12.00 6.26
C ARG A 497 -16.44 11.99 5.61
N VAL A 498 -15.55 12.87 6.03
CA VAL A 498 -14.27 13.07 5.34
C VAL A 498 -13.11 12.76 6.29
N ALA A 499 -12.31 11.76 5.92
CA ALA A 499 -11.10 11.36 6.62
C ALA A 499 -9.86 11.75 5.81
N ARG A 500 -9.01 12.58 6.41
CA ARG A 500 -7.66 12.89 5.93
C ARG A 500 -6.68 11.87 6.50
N LEU A 501 -5.86 11.30 5.63
CA LEU A 501 -4.90 10.26 5.98
C LEU A 501 -3.46 10.74 5.75
N ARG A 502 -2.61 10.57 6.76
CA ARG A 502 -1.16 10.82 6.68
C ARG A 502 -0.40 9.61 7.19
N TYR A 503 0.74 9.30 6.60
CA TYR A 503 1.55 8.16 7.03
C TYR A 503 2.98 8.58 7.32
N SER A 504 3.62 7.87 8.26
CA SER A 504 4.88 8.32 8.88
C SER A 504 6.06 8.60 7.94
N SER A 505 6.03 8.21 6.67
CA SER A 505 7.17 8.41 5.76
C SER A 505 7.46 9.87 5.39
N ASP A 506 6.56 10.81 5.67
CA ASP A 506 6.78 12.24 5.43
C ASP A 506 7.45 12.97 6.58
N GLY A 507 7.73 12.29 7.70
CA GLY A 507 8.29 12.89 8.91
C GLY A 507 7.31 13.75 9.72
N VAL A 508 6.08 13.94 9.25
CA VAL A 508 5.03 14.71 9.95
C VAL A 508 4.30 13.83 10.95
N VAL A 509 3.93 12.62 10.53
CA VAL A 509 3.38 11.60 11.44
C VAL A 509 4.56 10.87 12.07
N GLY A 510 4.58 10.82 13.41
CA GLY A 510 5.67 10.11 14.09
C GLY A 510 5.80 8.65 13.64
N HIS A 511 7.00 8.10 13.78
CA HIS A 511 7.22 6.68 13.50
C HIS A 511 6.88 5.83 14.72
N VAL A 512 6.19 4.71 14.46
CA VAL A 512 6.01 3.65 15.47
C VAL A 512 7.17 2.69 15.37
N CYS A 513 7.94 2.55 16.45
CA CYS A 513 8.97 1.53 16.57
C CYS A 513 8.61 0.58 17.72
N PRO A 514 7.89 -0.52 17.47
CA PRO A 514 7.57 -1.47 18.52
C PRO A 514 8.87 -2.08 19.09
N ILE A 515 9.04 -1.99 20.41
CA ILE A 515 10.30 -2.37 21.09
C ILE A 515 10.39 -3.89 21.31
N SER A 516 9.24 -4.59 21.40
CA SER A 516 9.17 -6.06 21.50
C SER A 516 7.78 -6.58 21.13
N GLY A 517 7.68 -7.57 20.24
CA GLY A 517 6.39 -8.17 19.86
C GLY A 517 5.56 -7.26 18.95
N PHE A 518 5.95 -7.17 17.68
CA PHE A 518 5.37 -6.28 16.66
C PHE A 518 3.83 -6.27 16.64
N ASN A 519 3.20 -7.44 16.74
CA ASN A 519 1.74 -7.56 16.67
C ASN A 519 1.01 -7.18 17.96
N ARG A 520 1.71 -6.97 19.09
CA ARG A 520 1.08 -6.50 20.34
C ARG A 520 0.62 -5.04 20.24
N TYR A 521 1.32 -4.25 19.43
CA TYR A 521 1.07 -2.81 19.26
C TYR A 521 0.20 -2.48 18.04
N SER A 522 -0.35 -3.49 17.35
CA SER A 522 -1.35 -3.24 16.31
C SER A 522 -2.67 -2.77 16.96
N GLY A 523 -3.34 -1.83 16.32
CA GLY A 523 -4.63 -1.31 16.75
C GLY A 523 -4.79 0.16 16.43
N ILE A 524 -5.79 0.78 17.06
CA ILE A 524 -6.05 2.21 16.97
C ILE A 524 -5.69 2.86 18.29
N TYR A 525 -5.08 4.02 18.19
CA TYR A 525 -4.63 4.82 19.30
C TYR A 525 -5.21 6.22 19.18
N HIS A 526 -5.65 6.79 20.29
CA HIS A 526 -6.23 8.13 20.35
C HIS A 526 -5.50 8.95 21.41
N ASN A 527 -5.22 10.20 21.05
CA ASN A 527 -4.73 11.18 21.98
C ASN A 527 -5.91 12.06 22.41
N PRO A 528 -6.34 12.03 23.70
CA PRO A 528 -7.50 12.80 24.15
C PRO A 528 -7.34 14.32 23.98
N GLU A 529 -6.11 14.83 23.84
CA GLU A 529 -5.84 16.24 23.56
C GLU A 529 -6.17 16.65 22.11
N PHE A 530 -6.23 15.69 21.18
CA PHE A 530 -6.59 15.91 19.77
C PHE A 530 -7.78 15.04 19.39
N SER A 531 -8.98 15.51 19.73
CA SER A 531 -10.24 14.78 19.52
C SER A 531 -10.49 14.35 18.07
N SER A 532 -9.86 14.99 17.08
CA SER A 532 -10.06 14.67 15.66
C SER A 532 -9.05 13.70 15.07
N ALA A 533 -7.96 13.35 15.80
CA ALA A 533 -6.82 12.62 15.25
C ALA A 533 -6.58 11.27 15.93
N PHE A 534 -6.47 10.23 15.11
CA PHE A 534 -6.26 8.85 15.53
C PHE A 534 -5.06 8.24 14.82
N TYR A 535 -4.39 7.29 15.46
CA TYR A 535 -3.26 6.57 14.88
C TYR A 535 -3.59 5.09 14.72
N SER A 536 -3.57 4.64 13.47
CA SER A 536 -3.82 3.26 13.08
C SER A 536 -2.49 2.55 12.82
N ILE A 537 -2.23 1.49 13.57
CA ILE A 537 -1.01 0.68 13.48
C ILE A 537 -1.41 -0.72 13.02
N GLY A 538 -0.93 -1.12 11.85
CA GLY A 538 -1.25 -2.42 11.25
C GLY A 538 -0.60 -3.59 11.99
N ARG A 539 -0.88 -4.82 11.57
CA ARG A 539 -0.12 -6.01 11.97
C ARG A 539 1.06 -6.22 11.01
N THR A 540 2.12 -6.87 11.49
CA THR A 540 3.29 -7.20 10.67
C THR A 540 3.00 -8.57 10.08
N PRO A 541 3.08 -8.75 8.75
CA PRO A 541 2.92 -10.06 8.13
C PRO A 541 3.90 -11.06 8.75
N GLN A 542 3.49 -12.31 8.97
CA GLN A 542 4.39 -13.34 9.53
C GLN A 542 5.60 -13.62 8.63
N SER A 543 5.40 -13.47 7.32
CA SER A 543 6.42 -13.66 6.28
C SER A 543 7.49 -12.58 6.28
N SER A 544 7.22 -11.44 6.90
CA SER A 544 8.26 -10.46 7.17
C SER A 544 9.32 -11.22 7.98
N LYS A 545 10.58 -11.27 7.51
CA LYS A 545 11.79 -11.49 8.34
C LYS A 545 12.66 -10.23 8.43
N ARG A 546 13.10 -9.89 9.65
CA ARG A 546 13.93 -8.70 9.88
C ARG A 546 15.17 -8.88 9.01
N PRO A 547 15.50 -7.95 8.09
CA PRO A 547 16.58 -8.20 7.14
C PRO A 547 17.86 -8.60 7.88
N PRO A 548 18.58 -9.65 7.45
CA PRO A 548 19.87 -9.98 8.04
C PRO A 548 20.78 -8.75 7.89
N ASN A 549 21.38 -8.30 9.00
CA ASN A 549 22.14 -7.04 9.15
C ASN A 549 21.33 -5.75 9.36
N SER A 550 20.00 -5.78 9.29
CA SER A 550 19.21 -4.63 9.76
C SER A 550 19.44 -4.46 11.26
N ARG A 551 20.09 -3.37 11.63
CA ARG A 551 20.19 -3.00 13.05
C ARG A 551 18.85 -2.41 13.45
N GLN A 552 18.53 -2.42 14.73
CA GLN A 552 17.37 -1.70 15.28
C GLN A 552 17.48 -0.17 15.07
N ARG A 553 18.58 0.26 14.42
CA ARG A 553 19.10 1.62 14.17
C ARG A 553 19.33 1.88 12.68
N ASP A 554 18.85 1.01 11.78
CA ASP A 554 18.87 1.29 10.35
C ASP A 554 18.05 2.56 10.07
N ARG A 555 18.49 3.37 9.09
CA ARG A 555 17.93 4.72 8.81
C ARG A 555 16.41 4.70 8.76
N VAL A 556 15.78 5.75 9.30
CA VAL A 556 14.33 6.02 9.26
C VAL A 556 13.75 5.89 7.84
N SER A 557 14.57 6.17 6.83
CA SER A 557 14.25 6.09 5.41
C SER A 557 14.45 4.72 4.75
N LYS A 558 14.95 3.68 5.44
CA LYS A 558 15.06 2.32 4.88
C LYS A 558 13.71 1.61 5.00
N PRO A 559 12.98 1.40 3.89
CA PRO A 559 11.76 0.61 3.91
C PRO A 559 12.19 -0.86 4.05
N GLY A 560 11.61 -1.58 5.01
CA GLY A 560 11.88 -3.01 5.05
C GLY A 560 11.22 -3.80 6.17
N TRP A 561 10.72 -3.15 7.21
CA TRP A 561 10.20 -3.91 8.36
C TRP A 561 9.07 -3.28 9.17
N ASN A 562 9.06 -1.95 9.32
CA ASN A 562 8.19 -1.32 10.31
C ASN A 562 6.78 -1.06 9.75
N GLN A 563 5.78 -1.32 10.59
CA GLN A 563 4.40 -0.88 10.36
C GLN A 563 4.39 0.66 10.38
N SER A 564 4.29 1.31 9.23
CA SER A 564 4.07 2.75 9.22
C SER A 564 2.74 3.05 9.92
N ALA A 565 2.78 3.99 10.87
CA ALA A 565 1.56 4.55 11.43
C ALA A 565 0.81 5.30 10.33
N LEU A 566 -0.51 5.17 10.37
CA LEU A 566 -1.42 6.00 9.61
C LEU A 566 -2.17 6.90 10.59
N GLU A 567 -1.90 8.20 10.54
CA GLU A 567 -2.76 9.20 11.16
C GLU A 567 -4.05 9.30 10.35
N ILE A 568 -5.18 9.27 11.04
CA ILE A 568 -6.54 9.44 10.54
C ILE A 568 -7.09 10.68 11.23
N CYS A 569 -7.26 11.75 10.47
CA CYS A 569 -7.85 12.99 10.97
C CYS A 569 -9.21 13.24 10.33
N TRP A 570 -10.23 13.49 11.14
CA TRP A 570 -11.57 13.78 10.65
C TRP A 570 -11.73 15.26 10.31
N LEU A 571 -12.06 15.55 9.06
CA LEU A 571 -12.33 16.90 8.55
C LEU A 571 -13.82 17.25 8.60
N CYS A 572 -14.66 16.22 8.43
CA CYS A 572 -16.11 16.35 8.45
C CYS A 572 -16.72 15.10 9.08
N LEU A 573 -17.39 15.28 10.21
CA LEU A 573 -18.24 14.31 10.90
C LEU A 573 -19.57 14.98 11.27
N GLN A 574 -20.65 14.22 11.31
CA GLN A 574 -21.94 14.69 11.78
C GLN A 574 -21.96 14.74 13.32
N PRO A 575 -22.79 15.60 13.94
CA PRO A 575 -22.83 15.75 15.40
C PRO A 575 -23.08 14.46 16.18
N GLU A 576 -23.82 13.53 15.60
CA GLU A 576 -24.15 12.21 16.17
C GLU A 576 -23.04 11.16 15.95
N ASP A 577 -22.07 11.43 15.09
CA ASP A 577 -21.00 10.50 14.74
C ASP A 577 -19.97 10.38 15.88
N LYS A 578 -19.62 9.14 16.24
CA LYS A 578 -18.49 8.88 17.13
C LYS A 578 -17.22 8.65 16.34
N SER A 579 -16.25 9.54 16.51
CA SER A 579 -14.99 9.54 15.78
C SER A 579 -14.18 8.24 15.91
N GLU A 580 -14.23 7.59 17.08
CA GLU A 580 -13.58 6.31 17.35
C GLU A 580 -14.17 5.19 16.49
N GLU A 581 -15.49 5.14 16.38
CA GLU A 581 -16.21 4.13 15.61
C GLU A 581 -15.96 4.31 14.11
N TRP A 582 -15.97 5.53 13.60
CA TRP A 582 -15.62 5.81 12.21
C TRP A 582 -14.15 5.49 11.89
N THR A 583 -13.25 5.74 12.85
CA THR A 583 -11.83 5.38 12.73
C THR A 583 -11.63 3.87 12.62
N LEU A 584 -12.46 3.07 13.32
CA LEU A 584 -12.47 1.62 13.19
C LEU A 584 -12.69 1.19 11.75
N ILE A 585 -13.57 1.86 11.00
CA ILE A 585 -13.83 1.54 9.59
C ILE A 585 -12.55 1.69 8.78
N VAL A 586 -11.89 2.84 8.88
CA VAL A 586 -10.64 3.13 8.14
C VAL A 586 -9.54 2.11 8.48
N HIS A 587 -9.39 1.75 9.75
CA HIS A 587 -8.45 0.72 10.18
C HIS A 587 -8.80 -0.66 9.60
N ARG A 588 -10.08 -1.06 9.62
CA ARG A 588 -10.52 -2.35 9.06
C ARG A 588 -10.37 -2.43 7.55
N LEU A 589 -10.52 -1.32 6.84
CA LEU A 589 -10.23 -1.25 5.41
C LEU A 589 -8.74 -1.46 5.08
N ARG A 590 -7.84 -1.39 6.07
CA ARG A 590 -6.43 -1.78 5.91
C ARG A 590 -6.18 -3.26 6.22
N GLU A 591 -6.86 -3.79 7.23
CA GLU A 591 -6.61 -5.15 7.74
C GLU A 591 -7.42 -6.25 7.04
N ALA A 592 -8.63 -5.92 6.58
CA ALA A 592 -9.64 -6.91 6.21
C ALA A 592 -10.28 -6.55 4.87
N SER A 593 -9.44 -6.29 3.87
CA SER A 593 -9.91 -6.23 2.50
C SER A 593 -10.34 -7.64 2.04
N PRO A 594 -11.44 -7.77 1.28
CA PRO A 594 -11.80 -9.00 0.58
C PRO A 594 -10.69 -9.60 -0.28
N PHE A 595 -9.74 -8.77 -0.70
CA PHE A 595 -8.68 -9.12 -1.65
C PHE A 595 -7.28 -9.12 -1.01
N LEU A 596 -7.21 -9.23 0.31
CA LEU A 596 -5.95 -9.35 1.03
C LEU A 596 -6.01 -10.54 1.98
N ASP A 597 -4.90 -11.25 2.09
CA ASP A 597 -4.70 -12.20 3.17
C ASP A 597 -4.85 -11.48 4.52
N LYS A 598 -5.51 -12.15 5.49
CA LYS A 598 -5.76 -11.66 6.84
C LYS A 598 -4.50 -11.27 7.60
N GLU A 599 -3.35 -11.79 7.19
CA GLU A 599 -2.07 -11.46 7.79
C GLU A 599 -1.45 -10.17 7.24
N ILE A 600 -1.93 -9.70 6.09
CA ILE A 600 -1.40 -8.51 5.42
C ILE A 600 -2.25 -7.30 5.78
N VAL A 601 -1.56 -6.26 6.26
CA VAL A 601 -2.18 -4.95 6.47
C VAL A 601 -1.58 -3.96 5.50
N THR A 602 -2.43 -3.34 4.69
CA THR A 602 -1.99 -2.31 3.74
C THR A 602 -1.67 -1.00 4.46
N LEU A 603 -0.73 -0.24 3.87
CA LEU A 603 -0.41 1.10 4.33
C LEU A 603 -1.63 2.02 4.23
N LEU A 604 -2.29 2.01 3.07
CA LEU A 604 -3.47 2.79 2.76
C LEU A 604 -4.71 1.91 2.87
N PRO A 605 -5.86 2.43 3.32
CA PRO A 605 -7.13 1.71 3.24
C PRO A 605 -7.41 1.24 1.81
N GLN A 606 -8.11 0.12 1.68
CA GLN A 606 -8.26 -0.59 0.41
C GLN A 606 -8.67 0.26 -0.81
N PRO A 607 -9.65 1.20 -0.75
CA PRO A 607 -9.99 2.03 -1.92
C PRO A 607 -8.80 2.85 -2.43
N LEU A 608 -8.03 3.46 -1.52
CA LEU A 608 -6.82 4.20 -1.84
C LEU A 608 -5.68 3.29 -2.30
N HIS A 609 -5.60 2.08 -1.73
CA HIS A 609 -4.65 1.07 -2.20
C HIS A 609 -4.97 0.67 -3.64
N SER A 610 -6.21 0.33 -3.96
CA SER A 610 -6.67 0.04 -5.32
C SER A 610 -6.37 1.21 -6.27
N ALA A 611 -6.72 2.44 -5.87
CA ALA A 611 -6.38 3.65 -6.63
C ALA A 611 -4.87 3.78 -6.93
N LYS A 612 -4.01 3.40 -5.98
CA LYS A 612 -2.55 3.37 -6.20
C LYS A 612 -2.15 2.27 -7.20
N GLN A 613 -2.77 1.10 -7.15
CA GLN A 613 -2.48 -0.03 -8.03
C GLN A 613 -2.87 0.23 -9.50
N VAL A 614 -3.84 1.11 -9.75
CA VAL A 614 -4.17 1.55 -11.13
C VAL A 614 -2.94 2.11 -11.86
N SER A 615 -1.98 2.73 -11.14
CA SER A 615 -0.77 3.28 -11.74
C SER A 615 0.15 2.25 -12.40
N GLU A 616 0.02 0.97 -12.07
CA GLU A 616 0.80 -0.11 -12.68
C GLU A 616 0.36 -0.40 -14.13
N TYR A 617 -0.84 0.05 -14.53
CA TYR A 617 -1.38 -0.14 -15.87
C TYR A 617 -1.09 1.04 -16.81
N ILE A 618 -0.57 2.14 -16.30
CA ILE A 618 -0.28 3.35 -17.09
C ILE A 618 1.00 3.11 -17.92
N SER A 619 0.88 3.24 -19.25
CA SER A 619 2.03 3.39 -20.13
C SER A 619 2.67 4.75 -19.91
N ARG A 620 4.01 4.82 -19.95
CA ARG A 620 4.78 6.08 -19.87
C ARG A 620 5.63 6.32 -21.10
N LEU A 621 5.46 5.48 -22.12
CA LEU A 621 6.34 5.48 -23.27
C LEU A 621 5.84 6.52 -24.25
N ILE A 622 6.72 7.42 -24.67
CA ILE A 622 6.42 8.33 -25.78
C ILE A 622 6.23 7.45 -27.02
N VAL A 623 5.04 7.51 -27.61
CA VAL A 623 4.80 7.01 -28.96
C VAL A 623 5.27 8.12 -29.89
N GLU A 624 6.57 8.19 -30.17
CA GLU A 624 7.01 8.85 -31.39
C GLU A 624 6.53 7.93 -32.52
N GLU A 625 5.47 8.34 -33.21
CA GLU A 625 5.06 7.71 -34.47
C GLU A 625 6.11 8.08 -35.53
N ASP A 626 7.31 7.52 -35.40
CA ASP A 626 8.28 7.48 -36.50
C ASP A 626 7.75 6.47 -37.53
N ILE A 627 6.73 6.90 -38.27
CA ILE A 627 6.10 6.11 -39.34
C ILE A 627 6.81 6.32 -40.68
N ASP A 628 7.66 7.35 -40.87
CA ASP A 628 8.17 7.67 -42.21
C ASP A 628 9.70 7.81 -42.38
N GLU A 629 10.56 7.66 -41.37
CA GLU A 629 12.02 7.94 -41.52
C GLU A 629 12.97 6.72 -41.48
N ILE A 630 12.48 5.48 -41.40
CA ILE A 630 13.38 4.29 -41.37
C ILE A 630 13.70 3.74 -42.78
N GLU A 631 13.14 4.30 -43.86
CA GLU A 631 13.48 3.86 -45.24
C GLU A 631 14.68 4.56 -45.89
N ASP A 632 15.23 5.65 -45.33
CA ASP A 632 16.30 6.41 -45.98
C ASP A 632 17.73 6.18 -45.42
N ASP A 633 17.89 5.56 -44.24
CA ASP A 633 19.23 5.36 -43.62
C ASP A 633 20.00 4.11 -44.10
N LEU A 634 19.54 3.45 -45.17
CA LEU A 634 20.28 2.35 -45.81
C LEU A 634 21.06 2.76 -47.07
N LEU A 635 21.15 4.06 -47.38
CA LEU A 635 21.88 4.57 -48.54
C LEU A 635 22.72 5.81 -48.20
N ASP A 636 23.77 5.68 -47.36
CA ASP A 636 25.07 6.38 -47.55
C ASP A 636 25.99 6.19 -46.33
N GLU A 637 26.57 4.98 -46.18
CA GLU A 637 27.81 4.81 -45.42
C GLU A 637 28.93 4.38 -46.36
N SER A 638 29.29 5.27 -47.29
CA SER A 638 30.64 5.28 -47.82
C SER A 638 31.11 6.71 -47.96
N LEU A 639 32.23 7.01 -47.29
CA LEU A 639 33.00 8.26 -47.32
C LEU A 639 32.57 9.30 -46.28
N THR A 640 33.26 9.33 -45.15
CA THR A 640 34.06 10.52 -44.82
C THR A 640 35.18 10.20 -43.85
N GLU A 641 36.29 10.88 -44.11
CA GLU A 641 37.62 10.68 -43.59
C GLU A 641 37.80 11.15 -42.16
N GLN A 642 38.84 10.58 -41.56
CA GLN A 642 39.46 10.90 -40.28
C GLN A 642 39.80 12.39 -40.11
N VAL A 643 39.46 12.99 -38.97
CA VAL A 643 40.24 14.07 -38.33
C VAL A 643 40.08 13.97 -36.79
N PRO A 644 41.14 14.21 -35.98
CA PRO A 644 41.21 13.77 -34.58
C PRO A 644 40.78 14.81 -33.52
N GLU A 645 40.55 14.25 -32.33
CA GLU A 645 40.51 14.81 -30.97
C GLU A 645 40.75 16.32 -30.76
N TYR A 646 39.80 16.96 -30.07
CA TYR A 646 40.09 18.03 -29.12
C TYR A 646 39.30 17.87 -27.81
N ILE A 647 40.06 17.76 -26.72
CA ILE A 647 39.62 17.84 -25.33
C ILE A 647 39.36 19.32 -25.00
N GLN A 648 38.21 19.64 -24.41
CA GLN A 648 38.05 20.91 -23.70
C GLN A 648 37.29 20.70 -22.37
N LEU A 649 38.04 20.88 -21.29
CA LEU A 649 37.58 21.01 -19.91
C LEU A 649 36.92 22.38 -19.74
N SER A 650 35.78 22.43 -19.06
CA SER A 650 35.29 23.65 -18.44
C SER A 650 34.65 23.34 -17.09
N LEU A 651 35.37 23.76 -16.05
CA LEU A 651 34.89 24.05 -14.70
C LEU A 651 33.86 25.18 -14.75
N PHE A 652 32.74 25.01 -14.06
CA PHE A 652 32.09 26.03 -13.22
C PHE A 652 31.29 25.33 -12.12
#